data_AF-A0A6L7QI08-F1
#
_entry.id   AF-A0A6L7QI08-F1
#
_cell.length_a   1.000
_cell.length_b   1.000
_cell.length_c   1.000
_cell.angle_alpha   90.00
_cell.angle_beta   90.00
_cell.angle_gamma   90.00
#
_symmetry.space_group_name_H-M   'P 1'
#
loop_
_entity.id
_entity.type
_entity.pdbx_description
1 polymer ?
#
loop_
_entity_poly.entity_id
_entity_poly.type
_entity_poly.pdbx_seq_one_letter_code
_entity_poly.pdbx_strand_id
1 'polypeptide(L)'
;MHEQAREALLEADDKLAAFDYTGYQRAVRRALGLEARIYPEIKATANDAVRAVIFYFALLLPFAFFCERFFFGFPDVRRQIAGFVGIFVLVFLILRFVHPAFKLSTSPYIIFLAFVILALGVLVVFIVVTRFKALLQRRKGAVSGVHETDVGRIAAGFAAILLGISNLSKRRLRTALTAATLTFLTFTVNSFTSVKSSFDFYRLPRDTSPLYEGGLIRDRAWRGLQDSILEYVQSAFGDRALVVPRAWYLSPVESERAFIDFTATATGAASFAHGLVGLQPTEAEVTGLDAHVSAGRFFAAGDDKAVILPDSLAALVGIGPEDIGTASIALYGEEYQVIGLFDSAALKEVVDLDGERLTPVDTVKDAGLITRESTEDPRALAATAVETFNHLEVINTLFLPYQRVRAMDGRLRSIAIAADADDPEFVQRVESFMSRVALTLFVGQGDRVVAYSSIGSTEISGAGQLLVPIIIAALIVLNTMMGAVYERVREIGIYSVVGLAPSHIGLLFLAESTVFATFGAVVGYALGQIAHLFMLQYELLAGLTLNYSSLSAVWATVVVIGTVYLSTLYPARMAANMAVPDVTRQWQFPPPAGDHWRFDFPFTVGGVEVPSMYVYLKSVFAAYGEGSIGDFIARDVELSVTTDGPEPSYAMAMRTWLAPYDLGISQQVRLQATPTGEHHIYKIETHIERLSGDVASWQRMNRKFLNVLRKRFLVWRTLAPGIRQGYQAEVEKAFAGAGQQVV
;
A
#
# COMPACT_ATOMS: atom_id res chain seq x y z
N MET A 1 -18.17 11.77 -24.95
CA MET A 1 -18.29 12.99 -24.13
C MET A 1 -17.54 14.16 -24.75
N HIS A 2 -16.22 14.12 -24.98
CA HIS A 2 -15.52 15.23 -25.67
C HIS A 2 -16.12 15.60 -27.03
N GLU A 3 -16.42 14.61 -27.89
CA GLU A 3 -17.05 14.91 -29.18
C GLU A 3 -18.43 15.56 -29.01
N GLN A 4 -19.24 15.07 -28.07
CA GLN A 4 -20.54 15.66 -27.75
C GLN A 4 -20.42 17.09 -27.17
N ALA A 5 -19.35 17.36 -26.41
CA ALA A 5 -19.08 18.71 -25.90
C ALA A 5 -18.67 19.63 -27.05
N ARG A 6 -17.87 19.15 -27.99
CA ARG A 6 -17.53 19.87 -29.23
C ARG A 6 -18.76 20.15 -30.08
N GLU A 7 -19.62 19.16 -30.31
CA GLU A 7 -20.90 19.33 -31.02
C GLU A 7 -21.76 20.41 -30.35
N ALA A 8 -21.86 20.39 -29.02
CA ALA A 8 -22.59 21.40 -28.26
C ALA A 8 -21.94 22.80 -28.35
N LEU A 9 -20.61 22.91 -28.47
CA LEU A 9 -19.95 24.20 -28.72
C LEU A 9 -20.22 24.73 -30.14
N LEU A 10 -20.21 23.84 -31.14
CA LEU A 10 -20.57 24.22 -32.51
C LEU A 10 -22.04 24.69 -32.59
N GLU A 11 -22.95 23.98 -31.92
CA GLU A 11 -24.33 24.40 -31.76
C GLU A 11 -24.43 25.77 -31.07
N ALA A 12 -23.60 26.02 -30.05
CA ALA A 12 -23.56 27.33 -29.39
C ALA A 12 -23.14 28.43 -30.36
N ASP A 13 -22.09 28.23 -31.16
CA ASP A 13 -21.63 29.22 -32.13
C ASP A 13 -22.72 29.54 -33.17
N ASP A 14 -23.44 28.53 -33.67
CA ASP A 14 -24.57 28.70 -34.59
C ASP A 14 -25.71 29.52 -33.94
N LYS A 15 -26.03 29.24 -32.68
CA LYS A 15 -27.06 29.97 -31.92
C LYS A 15 -26.66 31.42 -31.65
N LEU A 16 -25.39 31.66 -31.35
CA LEU A 16 -24.85 33.01 -31.17
C LEU A 16 -24.92 33.80 -32.48
N ALA A 17 -24.57 33.19 -33.61
CA ALA A 17 -24.67 33.80 -34.93
C ALA A 17 -26.12 34.14 -35.31
N ALA A 18 -27.09 33.36 -34.82
CA ALA A 18 -28.52 33.61 -34.99
C ALA A 18 -29.11 34.61 -33.97
N PHE A 19 -28.31 35.17 -33.06
CA PHE A 19 -28.75 36.01 -31.94
C PHE A 19 -29.73 35.32 -30.96
N ASP A 20 -29.75 33.98 -30.94
CA ASP A 20 -30.51 33.17 -29.96
C ASP A 20 -29.66 32.99 -28.69
N TYR A 21 -29.65 34.03 -27.84
CA TYR A 21 -28.83 34.03 -26.61
C TYR A 21 -29.25 32.95 -25.61
N THR A 22 -30.53 32.58 -25.56
CA THR A 22 -31.03 31.53 -24.68
C THR A 22 -30.54 30.15 -25.16
N GLY A 23 -30.66 29.89 -26.47
CA GLY A 23 -30.11 28.68 -27.10
C GLY A 23 -28.60 28.59 -26.95
N TYR A 24 -27.88 29.70 -27.14
CA TYR A 24 -26.44 29.80 -26.92
C TYR A 24 -26.06 29.38 -25.49
N GLN A 25 -26.71 29.96 -24.47
CA GLN A 25 -26.41 29.64 -23.07
C GLN A 25 -26.67 28.16 -22.75
N ARG A 26 -27.75 27.56 -23.30
CA ARG A 26 -28.04 26.13 -23.14
C ARG A 26 -26.94 25.25 -23.72
N ALA A 27 -26.51 25.56 -24.94
CA ALA A 27 -25.49 24.79 -25.64
C ALA A 27 -24.13 24.90 -24.94
N VAL A 28 -23.73 26.10 -24.50
CA VAL A 28 -22.50 26.31 -23.69
C VAL A 28 -22.55 25.56 -22.37
N ARG A 29 -23.65 25.64 -21.61
CA ARG A 29 -23.82 24.91 -20.35
C ARG A 29 -23.78 23.39 -20.56
N ARG A 30 -24.36 22.89 -21.66
CA ARG A 30 -24.29 21.48 -22.03
C ARG A 30 -22.84 21.05 -22.29
N ALA A 31 -22.08 21.82 -23.06
CA ALA A 31 -20.67 21.55 -23.32
C ALA A 31 -19.85 21.55 -22.02
N LEU A 32 -20.02 22.59 -21.19
CA LEU A 32 -19.32 22.74 -19.92
C LEU A 32 -19.63 21.60 -18.95
N GLY A 33 -20.89 21.17 -18.84
CA GLY A 33 -21.29 20.04 -17.99
C GLY A 33 -20.66 18.71 -18.42
N LEU A 34 -20.59 18.45 -19.73
CA LEU A 34 -19.92 17.26 -20.27
C LEU A 34 -18.42 17.27 -19.97
N GLU A 35 -17.75 18.42 -20.16
CA GLU A 35 -16.32 18.58 -19.88
C GLU A 35 -16.00 18.50 -18.38
N ALA A 36 -16.78 19.20 -17.54
CA ALA A 36 -16.61 19.18 -16.10
C ALA A 36 -16.75 17.77 -15.51
N ARG A 37 -17.55 16.91 -16.16
CA ARG A 37 -17.74 15.53 -15.75
C ARG A 37 -16.63 14.59 -16.24
N ILE A 38 -16.17 14.73 -17.47
CA ILE A 38 -15.16 13.82 -18.04
C ILE A 38 -13.73 14.19 -17.61
N TYR A 39 -13.46 15.48 -17.37
CA TYR A 39 -12.12 15.97 -17.06
C TYR A 39 -11.49 15.31 -15.81
N PRO A 40 -12.19 15.16 -14.67
CA PRO A 40 -11.65 14.46 -13.50
C PRO A 40 -11.27 13.00 -13.79
N GLU A 41 -12.09 12.28 -14.57
CA GLU A 41 -11.85 10.89 -14.95
C GLU A 41 -10.64 10.76 -15.89
N ILE A 42 -10.47 11.68 -16.83
CA ILE A 42 -9.30 11.70 -17.73
C ILE A 42 -8.04 12.08 -16.96
N LYS A 43 -8.12 13.08 -16.10
CA LYS A 43 -7.01 13.47 -15.23
C LYS A 43 -6.61 12.33 -14.29
N ALA A 44 -7.59 11.61 -13.72
CA ALA A 44 -7.35 10.44 -12.90
C ALA A 44 -6.63 9.34 -13.69
N THR A 45 -7.13 9.03 -14.90
CA THR A 45 -6.51 8.06 -15.82
C THR A 45 -5.09 8.45 -16.21
N ALA A 46 -4.84 9.73 -16.51
CA ALA A 46 -3.51 10.23 -16.83
C ALA A 46 -2.56 10.12 -15.63
N ASN A 47 -3.01 10.49 -14.43
CA ASN A 47 -2.24 10.34 -13.20
C ASN A 47 -1.94 8.86 -12.89
N ASP A 48 -2.91 7.99 -13.12
CA ASP A 48 -2.78 6.54 -12.97
C ASP A 48 -1.69 5.99 -13.88
N ALA A 49 -1.69 6.41 -15.15
CA ALA A 49 -0.65 6.04 -16.12
C ALA A 49 0.74 6.57 -15.75
N VAL A 50 0.84 7.79 -15.22
CA VAL A 50 2.11 8.33 -14.74
C VAL A 50 2.63 7.52 -13.54
N ARG A 51 1.77 7.16 -12.59
CA ARG A 51 2.15 6.34 -11.43
C ARG A 51 2.60 4.94 -11.86
N ALA A 52 1.93 4.34 -12.83
CA ALA A 52 2.31 3.04 -13.38
C ALA A 52 3.71 3.07 -14.02
N VAL A 53 4.03 4.11 -14.80
CA VAL A 53 5.35 4.22 -15.44
C VAL A 53 6.49 4.31 -14.43
N ILE A 54 6.26 4.97 -13.28
CA ILE A 54 7.26 5.10 -12.20
C ILE A 54 7.59 3.71 -11.63
N PHE A 55 6.58 2.85 -11.44
CA PHE A 55 6.81 1.48 -10.97
C PHE A 55 7.65 0.67 -11.96
N TYR A 56 7.33 0.71 -13.26
CA TYR A 56 8.09 -0.03 -14.26
C TYR A 56 9.51 0.49 -14.43
N PHE A 57 9.75 1.80 -14.25
CA PHE A 57 11.12 2.34 -14.20
C PHE A 57 11.92 1.91 -12.98
N ALA A 58 11.28 1.83 -11.81
CA ALA A 58 11.93 1.28 -10.63
C ALA A 58 12.31 -0.18 -10.85
N LEU A 59 11.45 -0.96 -11.52
CA LEU A 59 11.70 -2.36 -11.87
C LEU A 59 12.75 -2.52 -12.99
N LEU A 60 12.93 -1.51 -13.84
CA LEU A 60 13.91 -1.49 -14.92
C LEU A 60 15.35 -1.46 -14.39
N LEU A 61 15.59 -0.90 -13.20
CA LEU A 61 16.91 -0.91 -12.56
C LEU A 61 17.41 -2.34 -12.25
N PRO A 62 16.73 -3.16 -11.43
CA PRO A 62 17.16 -4.53 -11.22
C PRO A 62 17.12 -5.34 -12.52
N PHE A 63 16.16 -5.09 -13.42
CA PHE A 63 16.10 -5.75 -14.73
C PHE A 63 17.38 -5.54 -15.55
N ALA A 64 17.80 -4.28 -15.74
CA ALA A 64 18.99 -3.95 -16.52
C ALA A 64 20.26 -4.57 -15.92
N PHE A 65 20.34 -4.61 -14.58
CA PHE A 65 21.44 -5.26 -13.88
C PHE A 65 21.44 -6.77 -14.12
N PHE A 66 20.30 -7.43 -14.02
CA PHE A 66 20.20 -8.87 -14.24
C PHE A 66 20.45 -9.25 -15.70
N CYS A 67 19.94 -8.47 -16.65
CA CYS A 67 20.19 -8.72 -18.07
C CYS A 67 21.66 -8.52 -18.43
N GLU A 68 22.36 -7.54 -17.86
CA GLU A 68 23.81 -7.40 -18.07
C GLU A 68 24.54 -8.67 -17.62
N ARG A 69 24.22 -9.15 -16.42
CA ARG A 69 24.83 -10.35 -15.85
C ARG A 69 24.48 -11.63 -16.60
N PHE A 70 23.26 -11.71 -17.13
CA PHE A 70 22.77 -12.89 -17.83
C PHE A 70 23.31 -13.01 -19.26
N PHE A 71 23.29 -11.91 -20.04
CA PHE A 71 23.69 -11.92 -21.44
C PHE A 71 25.19 -11.72 -21.66
N PHE A 72 25.83 -10.84 -20.89
CA PHE A 72 27.23 -10.45 -21.11
C PHE A 72 28.17 -10.97 -20.03
N GLY A 73 27.80 -10.80 -18.76
CA GLY A 73 28.60 -11.28 -17.62
C GLY A 73 30.02 -10.70 -17.59
N PHE A 74 30.18 -9.39 -17.88
CA PHE A 74 31.51 -8.81 -18.01
C PHE A 74 32.28 -8.88 -16.67
N PRO A 75 33.58 -9.21 -16.66
CA PRO A 75 34.39 -9.21 -15.43
C PRO A 75 34.83 -7.81 -15.02
N ASP A 76 35.03 -6.90 -15.98
CA ASP A 76 35.44 -5.52 -15.73
C ASP A 76 34.23 -4.64 -15.34
N VAL A 77 34.33 -3.96 -14.20
CA VAL A 77 33.30 -3.06 -13.66
C VAL A 77 32.92 -1.96 -14.67
N ARG A 78 33.87 -1.46 -15.47
CA ARG A 78 33.56 -0.43 -16.47
C ARG A 78 32.62 -0.95 -17.55
N ARG A 79 32.86 -2.17 -18.01
CA ARG A 79 32.01 -2.84 -19.02
C ARG A 79 30.67 -3.28 -18.44
N GLN A 80 30.64 -3.69 -17.16
CA GLN A 80 29.40 -3.97 -16.44
C GLN A 80 28.50 -2.72 -16.38
N ILE A 81 29.07 -1.57 -16.00
CA ILE A 81 28.32 -0.30 -15.96
C ILE A 81 27.83 0.07 -17.37
N ALA A 82 28.69 -0.04 -18.39
CA ALA A 82 28.30 0.26 -19.77
C ALA A 82 27.18 -0.66 -20.27
N GLY A 83 27.24 -1.96 -19.98
CA GLY A 83 26.20 -2.93 -20.33
C GLY A 83 24.88 -2.64 -19.62
N PHE A 84 24.93 -2.38 -18.31
CA PHE A 84 23.78 -1.95 -17.51
C PHE A 84 23.11 -0.71 -18.08
N VAL A 85 23.89 0.36 -18.32
CA VAL A 85 23.38 1.62 -18.88
C VAL A 85 22.81 1.40 -20.29
N GLY A 86 23.49 0.61 -21.13
CA GLY A 86 23.03 0.29 -22.48
C GLY A 86 21.67 -0.42 -22.48
N ILE A 87 21.49 -1.43 -21.63
CA ILE A 87 20.20 -2.14 -21.49
C ILE A 87 19.14 -1.21 -20.92
N PHE A 88 19.48 -0.41 -19.89
CA PHE A 88 18.56 0.54 -19.29
C PHE A 88 18.00 1.53 -20.34
N VAL A 89 18.89 2.13 -21.13
CA VAL A 89 18.54 3.08 -22.20
C VAL A 89 17.73 2.40 -23.30
N LEU A 90 18.11 1.18 -23.71
CA LEU A 90 17.38 0.43 -24.74
C LEU A 90 15.93 0.17 -24.34
N VAL A 91 15.70 -0.36 -23.13
CA VAL A 91 14.34 -0.66 -22.65
C VAL A 91 13.55 0.63 -22.42
N PHE A 92 14.20 1.69 -21.93
CA PHE A 92 13.60 3.01 -21.84
C PHE A 92 13.10 3.51 -23.20
N LEU A 93 13.90 3.40 -24.26
CA LEU A 93 13.50 3.81 -25.61
C LEU A 93 12.29 3.01 -26.09
N ILE A 94 12.22 1.70 -25.81
CA ILE A 94 11.03 0.88 -26.13
C ILE A 94 9.81 1.42 -25.37
N LEU A 95 9.91 1.60 -24.04
CA LEU A 95 8.80 2.10 -23.23
C LEU A 95 8.35 3.51 -23.64
N ARG A 96 9.26 4.37 -24.11
CA ARG A 96 8.93 5.71 -24.60
C ARG A 96 7.93 5.69 -25.75
N PHE A 97 8.04 4.73 -26.67
CA PHE A 97 7.12 4.60 -27.80
C PHE A 97 5.86 3.83 -27.44
N VAL A 98 5.98 2.91 -26.49
CA VAL A 98 4.95 1.91 -26.20
C VAL A 98 3.98 2.38 -25.09
N HIS A 99 4.46 3.13 -24.09
CA HIS A 99 3.68 3.51 -22.92
C HIS A 99 3.00 4.90 -23.11
N PRO A 100 1.68 5.03 -22.88
CA PRO A 100 0.95 6.27 -23.13
C PRO A 100 1.30 7.43 -22.19
N ALA A 101 1.77 7.16 -20.97
CA ALA A 101 2.24 8.20 -20.04
C ALA A 101 3.27 9.18 -20.64
N PHE A 102 4.06 8.78 -21.65
CA PHE A 102 4.99 9.68 -22.33
C PHE A 102 4.29 10.71 -23.22
N LYS A 103 3.07 10.41 -23.69
CA LYS A 103 2.24 11.37 -24.43
C LYS A 103 1.37 12.21 -23.49
N LEU A 104 0.98 11.66 -22.33
CA LEU A 104 0.08 12.31 -21.37
C LEU A 104 0.78 13.24 -20.39
N SER A 105 2.06 12.98 -20.07
CA SER A 105 2.84 13.85 -19.18
C SER A 105 3.35 15.08 -19.91
N THR A 106 3.27 16.25 -19.28
CA THR A 106 3.86 17.50 -19.78
C THR A 106 5.39 17.48 -19.78
N SER A 107 6.02 16.59 -19.01
CA SER A 107 7.49 16.49 -18.94
C SER A 107 7.94 15.07 -18.57
N PRO A 108 7.69 14.06 -19.44
CA PRO A 108 8.02 12.66 -19.15
C PRO A 108 9.53 12.43 -19.02
N TYR A 109 10.35 13.31 -19.62
CA TYR A 109 11.80 13.27 -19.51
C TYR A 109 12.31 13.60 -18.09
N ILE A 110 11.54 14.33 -17.28
CA ILE A 110 11.90 14.59 -15.87
C ILE A 110 11.85 13.29 -15.07
N ILE A 111 10.85 12.44 -15.31
CA ILE A 111 10.73 11.13 -14.66
C ILE A 111 11.96 10.28 -15.01
N PHE A 112 12.32 10.22 -16.30
CA PHE A 112 13.53 9.52 -16.73
C PHE A 112 14.80 10.06 -16.06
N LEU A 113 14.99 11.39 -16.07
CA LEU A 113 16.14 12.04 -15.47
C LEU A 113 16.25 11.70 -13.97
N ALA A 114 15.13 11.69 -13.24
CA ALA A 114 15.11 11.32 -11.83
C ALA A 114 15.59 9.88 -11.60
N PHE A 115 15.16 8.92 -12.43
CA PHE A 115 15.63 7.53 -12.33
C PHE A 115 17.12 7.37 -12.72
N VAL A 116 17.60 8.12 -13.71
CA VAL A 116 19.03 8.14 -14.05
C VAL A 116 19.86 8.68 -12.89
N ILE A 117 19.43 9.79 -12.27
CA ILE A 117 20.10 10.37 -11.10
C ILE A 117 20.08 9.37 -9.93
N LEU A 118 18.94 8.72 -9.67
CA LEU A 118 18.82 7.69 -8.64
C LEU A 118 19.77 6.51 -8.90
N ALA A 119 19.81 6.00 -10.13
CA ALA A 119 20.67 4.88 -10.52
C ALA A 119 22.15 5.21 -10.33
N LEU A 120 22.57 6.40 -10.81
CA LEU A 120 23.93 6.90 -10.63
C LEU A 120 24.25 7.10 -9.15
N GLY A 121 23.30 7.63 -8.37
CA GLY A 121 23.44 7.80 -6.92
C GLY A 121 23.66 6.47 -6.21
N VAL A 122 22.84 5.45 -6.49
CA VAL A 122 23.00 4.10 -5.92
C VAL A 122 24.35 3.50 -6.29
N LEU A 123 24.78 3.65 -7.55
CA LEU A 123 26.09 3.17 -8.00
C LEU A 123 27.25 3.84 -7.23
N VAL A 124 27.21 5.17 -7.10
CA VAL A 124 28.23 5.93 -6.37
C VAL A 124 28.26 5.52 -4.90
N VAL A 125 27.09 5.43 -4.24
CA VAL A 125 26.98 4.98 -2.85
C VAL A 125 27.56 3.57 -2.69
N PHE A 126 27.25 2.65 -3.62
CA PHE A 126 27.77 1.29 -3.59
C PHE A 126 29.31 1.27 -3.67
N ILE A 127 29.91 2.04 -4.59
CA ILE A 127 31.37 2.16 -4.74
C ILE A 127 32.00 2.72 -3.46
N VAL A 128 31.43 3.79 -2.89
CA VAL A 128 31.92 4.44 -1.67
C VAL A 128 31.88 3.48 -0.48
N VAL A 129 30.74 2.82 -0.24
CA VAL A 129 30.58 1.86 0.86
C VAL A 129 31.57 0.70 0.74
N THR A 130 31.81 0.21 -0.49
CA THR A 130 32.73 -0.89 -0.75
C THR A 130 34.18 -0.49 -0.44
N ARG A 131 34.59 0.71 -0.87
CA ARG A 131 35.92 1.28 -0.56
C ARG A 131 36.09 1.56 0.93
N PHE A 132 35.07 2.12 1.57
CA PHE A 132 35.08 2.42 3.00
C PHE A 132 35.22 1.15 3.84
N LYS A 133 34.48 0.08 3.52
CA LYS A 133 34.63 -1.23 4.17
C LYS A 133 36.06 -1.78 4.03
N ALA A 134 36.66 -1.68 2.85
CA ALA A 134 38.03 -2.13 2.61
C ALA A 134 39.06 -1.34 3.46
N LEU A 135 38.84 -0.03 3.66
CA LEU A 135 39.69 0.80 4.51
C LEU A 135 39.51 0.49 6.01
N LEU A 136 38.27 0.30 6.47
CA LEU A 136 37.98 -0.08 7.85
C LEU A 136 38.61 -1.43 8.22
N GLN A 137 38.58 -2.40 7.31
CA GLN A 137 39.20 -3.72 7.53
C GLN A 137 40.72 -3.60 7.71
N ARG A 138 41.39 -2.78 6.89
CA ARG A 138 42.83 -2.52 7.03
C ARG A 138 43.19 -1.88 8.37
N ARG A 139 42.33 -1.00 8.91
CA ARG A 139 42.55 -0.40 10.24
C ARG A 139 42.21 -1.32 11.40
N LYS A 140 41.09 -2.07 11.34
CA LYS A 140 40.69 -3.00 12.41
C LYS A 140 41.68 -4.16 12.59
N GLY A 141 42.28 -4.65 11.50
CA GLY A 141 43.32 -5.67 11.57
C GLY A 141 44.59 -5.25 12.33
N ALA A 142 44.82 -3.94 12.51
CA ALA A 142 46.02 -3.42 13.18
C ALA A 142 45.86 -3.21 14.70
N VAL A 143 44.65 -3.23 15.27
CA VAL A 143 44.40 -2.74 16.65
C VAL A 143 43.86 -3.81 17.60
N SER A 144 43.18 -4.86 17.13
CA SER A 144 42.41 -5.72 18.03
C SER A 144 42.91 -7.16 18.21
N GLY A 145 43.75 -7.71 17.32
CA GLY A 145 44.21 -9.12 17.38
C GLY A 145 43.12 -10.20 17.27
N VAL A 146 41.87 -9.86 17.61
CA VAL A 146 40.68 -10.69 17.48
C VAL A 146 40.17 -10.55 16.04
N HIS A 147 40.49 -11.57 15.24
CA HIS A 147 39.94 -11.74 13.90
C HIS A 147 38.47 -12.18 14.01
N GLU A 148 37.58 -11.25 14.39
CA GLU A 148 36.15 -11.51 14.46
C GLU A 148 35.57 -11.67 13.04
N THR A 149 35.14 -12.90 12.75
CA THR A 149 34.59 -13.36 11.47
C THR A 149 33.18 -12.83 11.14
N ASP A 150 32.59 -11.94 11.94
CA ASP A 150 31.16 -11.61 11.82
C ASP A 150 30.82 -10.68 10.64
N VAL A 151 31.77 -9.91 10.11
CA VAL A 151 31.58 -9.16 8.84
C VAL A 151 31.45 -10.11 7.63
N GLY A 152 31.90 -11.37 7.76
CA GLY A 152 31.85 -12.37 6.70
C GLY A 152 30.44 -12.84 6.33
N ARG A 153 29.46 -12.78 7.24
CA ARG A 153 28.11 -13.32 6.98
C ARG A 153 27.34 -12.51 5.94
N ILE A 154 27.31 -11.18 6.08
CA ILE A 154 26.63 -10.28 5.13
C ILE A 154 27.35 -10.29 3.77
N ALA A 155 28.69 -10.32 3.77
CA ALA A 155 29.47 -10.41 2.54
C ALA A 155 29.25 -11.75 1.81
N ALA A 156 29.15 -12.86 2.55
CA ALA A 156 28.87 -14.19 2.00
C ALA A 156 27.44 -14.30 1.44
N GLY A 157 26.45 -13.70 2.10
CA GLY A 157 25.08 -13.62 1.57
C GLY A 157 24.99 -12.85 0.26
N PHE A 158 25.66 -11.69 0.16
CA PHE A 158 25.71 -10.91 -1.09
C PHE A 158 26.47 -11.64 -2.21
N ALA A 159 27.58 -12.32 -1.87
CA ALA A 159 28.29 -13.16 -2.82
C ALA A 159 27.43 -14.33 -3.32
N ALA A 160 26.61 -14.94 -2.46
CA ALA A 160 25.68 -16.00 -2.85
C ALA A 160 24.59 -15.51 -3.82
N ILE A 161 24.07 -14.28 -3.62
CA ILE A 161 23.13 -13.64 -4.56
C ILE A 161 23.78 -13.46 -5.94
N LEU A 162 24.98 -12.85 -5.99
CA LEU A 162 25.69 -12.63 -7.24
C LEU A 162 26.03 -13.95 -7.95
N LEU A 163 26.40 -14.97 -7.18
CA LEU A 163 26.70 -16.29 -7.70
C LEU A 163 25.45 -16.94 -8.32
N GLY A 164 24.29 -16.84 -7.67
CA GLY A 164 23.00 -17.31 -8.22
C GLY A 164 22.67 -16.66 -9.56
N ILE A 165 22.75 -15.33 -9.64
CA ILE A 165 22.49 -14.58 -10.88
C ILE A 165 23.43 -15.04 -12.00
N SER A 166 24.73 -15.18 -11.72
CA SER A 166 25.71 -15.61 -12.72
C SER A 166 25.50 -17.05 -13.21
N ASN A 167 24.98 -17.94 -12.35
CA ASN A 167 24.76 -19.35 -12.66
C ASN A 167 23.60 -19.57 -13.64
N LEU A 168 22.67 -18.63 -13.78
CA LEU A 168 21.58 -18.69 -14.78
C LEU A 168 22.11 -18.83 -16.21
N SER A 169 23.26 -18.21 -16.50
CA SER A 169 23.90 -18.25 -17.82
C SER A 169 24.44 -19.64 -18.21
N LYS A 170 24.65 -20.54 -17.24
CA LYS A 170 25.16 -21.90 -17.47
C LYS A 170 24.11 -22.84 -18.07
N ARG A 171 22.82 -22.51 -17.93
CA ARG A 171 21.69 -23.38 -18.34
C ARG A 171 20.66 -22.60 -19.16
N ARG A 172 21.15 -21.97 -20.23
CA ARG A 172 20.41 -20.98 -21.05
C ARG A 172 19.03 -21.45 -21.52
N LEU A 173 18.90 -22.69 -22.00
CA LEU A 173 17.65 -23.20 -22.56
C LEU A 173 16.52 -23.24 -21.52
N ARG A 174 16.80 -23.78 -20.33
CA ARG A 174 15.81 -23.85 -19.25
C ARG A 174 15.45 -22.46 -18.74
N THR A 175 16.46 -21.64 -18.49
CA THR A 175 16.26 -20.26 -18.04
C THR A 175 15.39 -19.50 -19.04
N ALA A 176 15.61 -19.67 -20.35
CA ALA A 176 14.80 -19.04 -21.39
C ALA A 176 13.35 -19.57 -21.39
N LEU A 177 13.13 -20.87 -21.27
CA LEU A 177 11.78 -21.47 -21.19
C LEU A 177 11.00 -20.96 -19.97
N THR A 178 11.61 -20.94 -18.79
CA THR A 178 10.97 -20.44 -17.57
C THR A 178 10.68 -18.94 -17.66
N ALA A 179 11.62 -18.16 -18.20
CA ALA A 179 11.41 -16.74 -18.45
C ALA A 179 10.26 -16.49 -19.44
N ALA A 180 10.16 -17.30 -20.51
CA ALA A 180 9.06 -17.23 -21.48
C ALA A 180 7.71 -17.58 -20.83
N THR A 181 7.63 -18.63 -20.01
CA THR A 181 6.40 -18.98 -19.28
C THR A 181 5.94 -17.83 -18.39
N LEU A 182 6.85 -17.19 -17.65
CA LEU A 182 6.51 -16.06 -16.79
C LEU A 182 6.14 -14.79 -17.56
N THR A 183 6.76 -14.61 -18.72
CA THR A 183 6.41 -13.54 -19.66
C THR A 183 4.96 -13.72 -20.15
N PHE A 184 4.60 -14.93 -20.59
CA PHE A 184 3.23 -15.26 -21.02
C PHE A 184 2.22 -15.19 -19.87
N LEU A 185 2.61 -15.58 -18.65
CA LEU A 185 1.75 -15.39 -17.49
C LEU A 185 1.49 -13.90 -17.25
N THR A 186 2.53 -13.07 -17.20
CA THR A 186 2.39 -11.62 -17.00
C THR A 186 1.52 -10.99 -18.09
N PHE A 187 1.75 -11.39 -19.35
CA PHE A 187 0.89 -11.02 -20.47
C PHE A 187 -0.57 -11.41 -20.21
N THR A 188 -0.82 -12.68 -19.86
CA THR A 188 -2.16 -13.21 -19.60
C THR A 188 -2.86 -12.46 -18.47
N VAL A 189 -2.19 -12.26 -17.33
CA VAL A 189 -2.76 -11.56 -16.19
C VAL A 189 -3.10 -10.13 -16.57
N ASN A 190 -2.18 -9.42 -17.24
CA ASN A 190 -2.43 -8.06 -17.71
C ASN A 190 -3.60 -7.99 -18.71
N SER A 191 -3.73 -8.97 -19.61
CA SER A 191 -4.82 -9.03 -20.60
C SER A 191 -6.19 -9.22 -19.96
N PHE A 192 -6.29 -10.01 -18.90
CA PHE A 192 -7.55 -10.27 -18.19
C PHE A 192 -7.89 -9.19 -17.15
N THR A 193 -6.91 -8.46 -16.63
CA THR A 193 -7.15 -7.32 -15.71
C THR A 193 -7.48 -6.06 -16.49
N SER A 194 -8.70 -5.95 -17.02
CA SER A 194 -9.18 -4.69 -17.59
C SER A 194 -9.93 -3.87 -16.53
N VAL A 195 -9.56 -2.60 -16.43
CA VAL A 195 -10.28 -1.60 -15.66
C VAL A 195 -10.98 -0.67 -16.63
N LYS A 196 -12.32 -0.71 -16.63
CA LYS A 196 -13.15 0.17 -17.45
C LYS A 196 -13.86 1.17 -16.54
N SER A 197 -13.71 2.45 -16.84
CA SER A 197 -14.57 3.48 -16.25
C SER A 197 -15.83 3.63 -17.11
N SER A 198 -16.99 3.31 -16.55
CA SER A 198 -18.30 3.60 -17.13
C SER A 198 -19.04 4.62 -16.27
N PHE A 199 -20.02 5.32 -16.85
CA PHE A 199 -21.01 6.03 -16.07
C PHE A 199 -22.21 5.10 -15.93
N ASP A 200 -22.45 4.63 -14.72
CA ASP A 200 -23.62 3.83 -14.45
C ASP A 200 -24.76 4.76 -14.02
N PHE A 201 -25.95 4.51 -14.58
CA PHE A 201 -27.17 5.17 -14.19
C PHE A 201 -27.94 4.21 -13.28
N TYR A 202 -27.98 4.53 -11.99
CA TYR A 202 -28.78 3.79 -11.03
C TYR A 202 -30.20 4.34 -11.05
N ARG A 203 -31.16 3.43 -11.24
CA ARG A 203 -32.60 3.68 -11.11
C ARG A 203 -33.09 2.90 -9.89
N LEU A 204 -33.33 3.62 -8.80
CA LEU A 204 -33.71 3.02 -7.52
C LEU A 204 -35.19 3.34 -7.25
N PRO A 205 -36.10 2.36 -7.36
CA PRO A 205 -37.51 2.60 -7.06
C PRO A 205 -37.69 2.93 -5.58
N ARG A 206 -38.62 3.83 -5.28
CA ARG A 206 -39.08 4.17 -3.93
C ARG A 206 -40.53 3.77 -3.73
N ASP A 207 -40.84 3.41 -2.50
CA ASP A 207 -42.20 3.10 -2.06
C ASP A 207 -42.91 4.39 -1.62
N THR A 208 -43.08 5.31 -2.57
CA THR A 208 -43.69 6.62 -2.35
C THR A 208 -44.55 6.94 -3.57
N SER A 209 -45.81 7.30 -3.33
CA SER A 209 -46.70 7.82 -4.37
C SER A 209 -46.30 9.25 -4.70
N PRO A 210 -46.14 9.61 -5.98
CA PRO A 210 -45.72 10.95 -6.35
C PRO A 210 -46.79 11.99 -6.01
N LEU A 211 -46.38 13.09 -5.38
CA LEU A 211 -47.24 14.24 -5.09
C LEU A 211 -47.59 15.04 -6.36
N TYR A 212 -46.67 15.07 -7.32
CA TYR A 212 -46.83 15.72 -8.62
C TYR A 212 -46.02 14.97 -9.69
N GLU A 213 -46.39 15.17 -10.96
CA GLU A 213 -45.65 14.63 -12.09
C GLU A 213 -44.44 15.53 -12.40
N GLY A 214 -43.27 14.90 -12.55
CA GLY A 214 -42.01 15.62 -12.77
C GLY A 214 -40.89 15.09 -11.90
N GLY A 215 -40.05 15.98 -11.35
CA GLY A 215 -38.92 15.54 -10.53
C GLY A 215 -38.43 16.53 -9.48
N LEU A 216 -37.76 16.00 -8.46
CA LEU A 216 -37.19 16.73 -7.34
C LEU A 216 -35.67 16.54 -7.32
N ILE A 217 -34.93 17.64 -7.30
CA ILE A 217 -33.47 17.64 -7.15
C ILE A 217 -33.12 18.05 -5.72
N ARG A 218 -32.29 17.25 -5.05
CA ARG A 218 -31.66 17.63 -3.78
C ARG A 218 -30.33 16.91 -3.56
N ASP A 219 -29.53 17.41 -2.61
CA ASP A 219 -28.36 16.70 -2.09
C ASP A 219 -28.82 15.53 -1.21
N ARG A 220 -28.10 14.40 -1.27
CA ARG A 220 -28.47 13.18 -0.52
C ARG A 220 -28.48 13.40 0.99
N ALA A 221 -27.52 14.17 1.50
CA ALA A 221 -27.34 14.49 2.91
C ALA A 221 -27.97 15.84 3.31
N TRP A 222 -28.83 16.41 2.46
CA TRP A 222 -29.45 17.71 2.69
C TRP A 222 -28.43 18.84 3.00
N ARG A 223 -27.23 18.87 2.43
CA ARG A 223 -26.27 19.98 2.72
C ARG A 223 -26.63 21.31 2.05
N GLY A 224 -27.51 21.25 1.06
CA GLY A 224 -27.84 22.35 0.17
C GLY A 224 -27.17 22.19 -1.20
N LEU A 225 -27.78 22.80 -2.19
CA LEU A 225 -27.34 22.84 -3.58
C LEU A 225 -26.54 24.13 -3.82
N GLN A 226 -25.57 24.07 -4.72
CA GLN A 226 -24.90 25.27 -5.23
C GLN A 226 -25.87 26.09 -6.09
N ASP A 227 -25.78 27.41 -6.00
CA ASP A 227 -26.69 28.33 -6.71
C ASP A 227 -26.68 28.13 -8.23
N SER A 228 -25.52 27.78 -8.79
CA SER A 228 -25.39 27.47 -10.22
C SER A 228 -26.30 26.32 -10.65
N ILE A 229 -26.64 25.37 -9.76
CA ILE A 229 -27.51 24.24 -10.09
C ILE A 229 -28.89 24.73 -10.51
N LEU A 230 -29.44 25.74 -9.83
CA LEU A 230 -30.73 26.31 -10.22
C LEU A 230 -30.70 26.85 -11.66
N GLU A 231 -29.62 27.53 -12.04
CA GLU A 231 -29.46 28.00 -13.42
C GLU A 231 -29.34 26.86 -14.44
N TYR A 232 -28.63 25.77 -14.09
CA TYR A 232 -28.54 24.58 -14.94
C TYR A 232 -29.91 23.90 -15.12
N VAL A 233 -30.69 23.78 -14.05
CA VAL A 233 -32.03 23.18 -14.08
C VAL A 233 -32.99 24.06 -14.88
N GLN A 234 -33.00 25.38 -14.63
CA GLN A 234 -33.78 26.34 -15.41
C GLN A 234 -33.43 26.28 -16.90
N SER A 235 -32.14 26.16 -17.22
CA SER A 235 -31.66 26.04 -18.59
C SER A 235 -32.08 24.74 -19.27
N ALA A 236 -32.22 23.64 -18.51
CA ALA A 236 -32.51 22.31 -19.04
C ALA A 236 -34.01 22.02 -19.15
N PHE A 237 -34.82 22.56 -18.24
CA PHE A 237 -36.24 22.22 -18.10
C PHE A 237 -37.20 23.41 -18.19
N GLY A 238 -36.73 24.64 -17.99
CA GLY A 238 -37.58 25.82 -17.80
C GLY A 238 -38.38 26.29 -19.02
N ASP A 239 -38.24 25.67 -20.19
CA ASP A 239 -39.11 25.91 -21.36
C ASP A 239 -40.34 25.01 -21.43
N ARG A 240 -40.30 23.84 -20.78
CA ARG A 240 -41.40 22.86 -20.82
C ARG A 240 -41.91 22.42 -19.45
N ALA A 241 -41.22 22.81 -18.38
CA ALA A 241 -41.58 22.47 -17.02
C ALA A 241 -41.41 23.69 -16.11
N LEU A 242 -42.25 23.75 -15.08
CA LEU A 242 -42.16 24.76 -14.03
C LEU A 242 -41.04 24.35 -13.07
N VAL A 243 -40.05 25.22 -12.89
CA VAL A 243 -38.91 25.00 -11.99
C VAL A 243 -39.09 25.84 -10.74
N VAL A 244 -39.24 25.20 -9.59
CA VAL A 244 -39.55 25.84 -8.31
C VAL A 244 -38.43 25.57 -7.29
N PRO A 245 -37.57 26.55 -6.99
CA PRO A 245 -36.54 26.42 -5.98
C PRO A 245 -37.09 26.62 -4.57
N ARG A 246 -36.52 25.87 -3.61
CA ARG A 246 -36.83 25.99 -2.19
C ARG A 246 -35.57 26.26 -1.39
N ALA A 247 -35.64 27.21 -0.46
CA ALA A 247 -34.50 27.58 0.38
C ALA A 247 -34.80 27.28 1.84
N TRP A 248 -33.80 26.81 2.58
CA TRP A 248 -33.90 26.68 4.04
C TRP A 248 -32.81 27.51 4.71
N TYR A 249 -33.19 28.13 5.82
CA TYR A 249 -32.23 28.67 6.79
C TYR A 249 -32.26 27.81 8.05
N LEU A 250 -31.09 27.34 8.45
CA LEU A 250 -30.81 26.49 9.61
C LEU A 250 -29.54 27.01 10.30
N SER A 251 -29.24 26.53 11.51
CA SER A 251 -27.98 26.87 12.17
C SER A 251 -26.79 26.48 11.29
N PRO A 252 -25.80 27.38 11.07
CA PRO A 252 -24.59 27.03 10.36
C PRO A 252 -23.65 26.16 11.21
N VAL A 253 -23.87 26.08 12.52
CA VAL A 253 -23.08 25.27 13.44
C VAL A 253 -23.63 23.84 13.47
N GLU A 254 -22.79 22.88 13.08
CA GLU A 254 -23.15 21.46 13.10
C GLU A 254 -23.52 21.02 14.53
N SER A 255 -24.60 20.25 14.65
CA SER A 255 -25.14 19.75 15.93
C SER A 255 -25.76 20.80 16.85
N GLU A 256 -26.00 22.04 16.37
CA GLU A 256 -26.78 23.05 17.10
C GLU A 256 -28.09 23.37 16.37
N ARG A 257 -29.12 23.70 17.15
CA ARG A 257 -30.39 24.22 16.60
C ARG A 257 -30.31 25.74 16.51
N ALA A 258 -30.84 26.30 15.43
CA ALA A 258 -31.06 27.74 15.36
C ALA A 258 -32.17 28.12 16.35
N PHE A 259 -32.05 29.30 16.95
CA PHE A 259 -33.12 29.92 17.71
C PHE A 259 -33.41 31.25 17.02
N ILE A 260 -34.45 31.25 16.20
CA ILE A 260 -34.86 32.39 15.40
C ILE A 260 -36.01 33.06 16.12
N ASP A 261 -35.65 34.02 16.97
CA ASP A 261 -36.61 34.77 17.78
C ASP A 261 -37.45 35.70 16.90
N PHE A 262 -38.74 35.72 17.17
CA PHE A 262 -39.66 36.69 16.59
C PHE A 262 -40.66 37.19 17.63
N THR A 263 -41.19 38.39 17.43
CA THR A 263 -42.14 39.01 18.36
C THR A 263 -43.34 39.54 17.60
N ALA A 264 -44.54 39.20 18.03
CA ALA A 264 -45.75 39.79 17.47
C ALA A 264 -45.85 41.27 17.89
N THR A 265 -45.89 42.19 16.93
CA THR A 265 -45.82 43.63 17.21
C THR A 265 -47.08 44.17 17.90
N ALA A 266 -48.24 43.55 17.65
CA ALA A 266 -49.50 43.94 18.26
C ALA A 266 -49.63 43.51 19.73
N THR A 267 -49.21 42.28 20.06
CA THR A 267 -49.37 41.70 21.40
C THR A 267 -48.13 41.88 22.28
N GLY A 268 -46.95 42.10 21.67
CA GLY A 268 -45.66 42.08 22.35
C GLY A 268 -45.19 40.68 22.77
N ALA A 269 -45.94 39.63 22.42
CA ALA A 269 -45.58 38.26 22.75
C ALA A 269 -44.44 37.77 21.84
N ALA A 270 -43.46 37.09 22.43
CA ALA A 270 -42.29 36.57 21.73
C ALA A 270 -42.28 35.03 21.71
N SER A 271 -41.77 34.47 20.63
CA SER A 271 -41.54 33.02 20.46
C SER A 271 -40.32 32.82 19.54
N PHE A 272 -39.99 31.57 19.22
CA PHE A 272 -38.86 31.25 18.36
C PHE A 272 -39.16 30.08 17.41
N ALA A 273 -38.44 30.04 16.30
CA ALA A 273 -38.42 28.91 15.36
C ALA A 273 -37.02 28.32 15.24
N HIS A 274 -36.94 27.07 14.80
CA HIS A 274 -35.68 26.35 14.57
C HIS A 274 -35.21 26.35 13.11
N GLY A 275 -36.06 26.79 12.18
CA GLY A 275 -35.69 26.98 10.78
C GLY A 275 -36.64 27.91 10.03
N LEU A 276 -36.15 28.47 8.92
CA LEU A 276 -36.97 29.21 7.95
C LEU A 276 -37.09 28.39 6.66
N VAL A 277 -38.28 28.40 6.08
CA VAL A 277 -38.55 27.82 4.76
C VAL A 277 -38.93 28.94 3.80
N GLY A 278 -38.19 29.01 2.69
CA GLY A 278 -38.35 29.97 1.62
C GLY A 278 -39.08 29.34 0.44
N LEU A 279 -40.28 29.83 0.13
CA LEU A 279 -41.14 29.33 -0.95
C LEU A 279 -41.41 30.41 -2.01
N GLN A 280 -41.55 30.00 -3.26
CA GLN A 280 -42.04 30.88 -4.33
C GLN A 280 -43.57 30.81 -4.42
N PRO A 281 -44.24 31.85 -4.96
CA PRO A 281 -45.68 31.79 -5.23
C PRO A 281 -46.11 30.59 -6.09
N THR A 282 -45.26 30.20 -7.03
CA THR A 282 -45.44 29.06 -7.94
C THR A 282 -45.36 27.69 -7.24
N GLU A 283 -44.97 27.63 -5.97
CA GLU A 283 -44.97 26.39 -5.18
C GLU A 283 -46.39 25.81 -5.05
N ALA A 284 -47.42 26.66 -5.01
CA ALA A 284 -48.82 26.24 -4.97
C ALA A 284 -49.19 25.34 -6.17
N GLU A 285 -48.61 25.60 -7.34
CA GLU A 285 -48.87 24.81 -8.56
C GLU A 285 -48.19 23.43 -8.53
N VAL A 286 -47.21 23.22 -7.66
CA VAL A 286 -46.42 21.99 -7.57
C VAL A 286 -46.91 21.09 -6.44
N THR A 287 -47.01 21.64 -5.23
CA THR A 287 -47.31 20.87 -4.02
C THR A 287 -48.73 21.08 -3.50
N GLY A 288 -49.48 22.03 -4.05
CA GLY A 288 -50.84 22.36 -3.58
C GLY A 288 -50.85 22.97 -2.17
N LEU A 289 -49.74 23.57 -1.73
CA LEU A 289 -49.61 24.10 -0.37
C LEU A 289 -50.63 25.20 -0.03
N ASP A 290 -51.14 25.92 -1.03
CA ASP A 290 -52.17 26.93 -0.86
C ASP A 290 -53.48 26.35 -0.27
N ALA A 291 -53.81 25.09 -0.57
CA ALA A 291 -54.97 24.40 0.00
C ALA A 291 -54.82 24.11 1.50
N HIS A 292 -53.60 24.17 2.04
CA HIS A 292 -53.31 23.96 3.46
C HIS A 292 -53.28 25.25 4.28
N VAL A 293 -53.54 26.40 3.66
CA VAL A 293 -53.70 27.68 4.35
C VAL A 293 -55.10 27.72 4.98
N SER A 294 -55.18 27.52 6.29
CA SER A 294 -56.44 27.46 7.05
C SER A 294 -57.14 28.82 7.16
N ALA A 295 -56.37 29.91 7.09
CA ALA A 295 -56.90 31.26 7.06
C ALA A 295 -55.93 32.21 6.33
N GLY A 296 -56.47 33.19 5.60
CA GLY A 296 -55.67 34.14 4.80
C GLY A 296 -55.43 33.69 3.35
N ARG A 297 -54.21 33.92 2.85
CA ARG A 297 -53.79 33.54 1.48
C ARG A 297 -52.35 33.03 1.44
N PHE A 298 -52.01 32.33 0.35
CA PHE A 298 -50.64 31.97 0.02
C PHE A 298 -49.85 33.18 -0.55
N PHE A 299 -48.54 33.01 -0.74
CA PHE A 299 -47.65 34.02 -1.31
C PHE A 299 -48.04 34.40 -2.75
N ALA A 300 -47.90 35.68 -3.08
CA ALA A 300 -48.09 36.24 -4.41
C ALA A 300 -46.80 36.95 -4.89
N ALA A 301 -46.70 37.18 -6.20
CA ALA A 301 -45.58 37.93 -6.76
C ALA A 301 -45.53 39.35 -6.19
N GLY A 302 -44.40 39.74 -5.60
CA GLY A 302 -44.20 41.04 -4.95
C GLY A 302 -44.35 41.03 -3.42
N ASP A 303 -44.76 39.91 -2.82
CA ASP A 303 -44.70 39.74 -1.37
C ASP A 303 -43.23 39.64 -0.91
N ASP A 304 -42.66 40.75 -0.44
CA ASP A 304 -41.28 40.78 0.08
C ASP A 304 -41.25 40.71 1.63
N LYS A 305 -42.14 41.46 2.29
CA LYS A 305 -42.29 41.51 3.76
C LYS A 305 -43.53 40.76 4.25
N ALA A 306 -43.69 39.54 3.79
CA ALA A 306 -44.79 38.66 4.18
C ALA A 306 -44.29 37.43 4.95
N VAL A 307 -45.12 36.89 5.82
CA VAL A 307 -44.90 35.61 6.51
C VAL A 307 -46.19 34.81 6.57
N ILE A 308 -46.08 33.49 6.46
CA ILE A 308 -47.14 32.55 6.78
C ILE A 308 -46.69 31.76 8.01
N LEU A 309 -47.56 31.70 9.03
CA LEU A 309 -47.26 31.01 10.28
C LEU A 309 -48.03 29.69 10.37
N PRO A 310 -47.47 28.63 10.94
CA PRO A 310 -48.28 27.53 11.45
C PRO A 310 -49.29 28.04 12.47
N ASP A 311 -50.54 27.60 12.40
CA ASP A 311 -51.59 27.95 13.37
C ASP A 311 -51.17 27.65 14.82
N SER A 312 -50.48 26.53 15.05
CA SER A 312 -49.93 26.13 16.35
C SER A 312 -48.85 27.09 16.87
N LEU A 313 -48.05 27.69 15.99
CA LEU A 313 -47.02 28.67 16.34
C LEU A 313 -47.63 30.07 16.53
N ALA A 314 -48.59 30.44 15.68
CA ALA A 314 -49.32 31.71 15.76
C ALA A 314 -50.10 31.83 17.08
N ALA A 315 -50.71 30.72 17.54
CA ALA A 315 -51.40 30.66 18.83
C ALA A 315 -50.50 31.01 20.03
N LEU A 316 -49.19 30.70 19.98
CA LEU A 316 -48.25 31.01 21.05
C LEU A 316 -47.98 32.51 21.21
N VAL A 317 -48.12 33.27 20.13
CA VAL A 317 -47.92 34.74 20.12
C VAL A 317 -49.24 35.52 20.08
N GLY A 318 -50.37 34.82 20.19
CA GLY A 318 -51.70 35.42 20.22
C GLY A 318 -52.16 36.00 18.89
N ILE A 319 -51.78 35.38 17.77
CA ILE A 319 -52.26 35.75 16.42
C ILE A 319 -53.30 34.72 15.98
N GLY A 320 -54.54 35.16 15.80
CA GLY A 320 -55.67 34.35 15.34
C GLY A 320 -56.02 34.57 13.86
N PRO A 321 -57.00 33.82 13.32
CA PRO A 321 -57.52 34.00 11.97
C PRO A 321 -58.03 35.42 11.66
N GLU A 322 -58.57 36.11 12.66
CA GLU A 322 -59.09 37.48 12.59
C GLU A 322 -58.00 38.54 12.43
N ASP A 323 -56.77 38.23 12.81
CA ASP A 323 -55.63 39.16 12.79
C ASP A 323 -54.86 39.11 11.45
N ILE A 324 -55.22 38.20 10.55
CA ILE A 324 -54.50 38.00 9.29
C ILE A 324 -54.66 39.23 8.39
N GLY A 325 -53.54 39.69 7.84
CA GLY A 325 -53.48 40.90 7.02
C GLY A 325 -53.40 42.20 7.82
N THR A 326 -53.49 42.17 9.15
CA THR A 326 -53.25 43.35 10.00
C THR A 326 -52.12 43.12 11.00
N ALA A 327 -51.99 41.91 11.54
CA ALA A 327 -50.88 41.53 12.40
C ALA A 327 -49.55 41.50 11.64
N SER A 328 -48.49 41.87 12.36
CA SER A 328 -47.11 41.75 11.91
C SER A 328 -46.25 41.11 13.00
N ILE A 329 -45.17 40.47 12.58
CA ILE A 329 -44.11 40.00 13.46
C ILE A 329 -42.82 40.76 13.17
N ALA A 330 -42.08 41.08 14.22
CA ALA A 330 -40.71 41.57 14.13
C ALA A 330 -39.75 40.37 14.12
N LEU A 331 -38.95 40.26 13.07
CA LEU A 331 -37.95 39.22 12.87
C LEU A 331 -36.66 39.87 12.35
N TYR A 332 -35.53 39.64 13.02
CA TYR A 332 -34.23 40.27 12.69
C TYR A 332 -34.28 41.80 12.52
N GLY A 333 -35.10 42.48 13.32
CA GLY A 333 -35.24 43.94 13.30
C GLY A 333 -36.09 44.50 12.15
N GLU A 334 -36.73 43.62 11.35
CA GLU A 334 -37.66 43.98 10.28
C GLU A 334 -39.07 43.48 10.60
N GLU A 335 -40.10 44.21 10.16
CA GLU A 335 -41.49 43.79 10.31
C GLU A 335 -41.98 43.01 9.09
N TYR A 336 -42.66 41.88 9.33
CA TYR A 336 -43.30 41.04 8.32
C TYR A 336 -44.78 40.92 8.63
N GLN A 337 -45.61 41.20 7.63
CA GLN A 337 -47.05 41.06 7.75
C GLN A 337 -47.44 39.58 7.72
N VAL A 338 -48.28 39.15 8.66
CA VAL A 338 -48.84 37.80 8.65
C VAL A 338 -49.97 37.75 7.63
N ILE A 339 -49.73 37.07 6.50
CA ILE A 339 -50.67 37.02 5.37
C ILE A 339 -51.51 35.73 5.34
N GLY A 340 -51.13 34.73 6.12
CA GLY A 340 -51.84 33.47 6.23
C GLY A 340 -51.41 32.62 7.41
N LEU A 341 -52.25 31.64 7.73
CA LEU A 341 -51.98 30.58 8.70
C LEU A 341 -52.03 29.22 8.01
N PHE A 342 -51.02 28.39 8.21
CA PHE A 342 -51.06 26.99 7.80
C PHE A 342 -51.73 26.12 8.85
N ASP A 343 -52.56 25.17 8.42
CA ASP A 343 -52.98 24.05 9.26
C ASP A 343 -51.77 23.16 9.57
N SER A 344 -51.30 23.18 10.82
CA SER A 344 -50.10 22.42 11.22
C SER A 344 -50.28 20.91 11.10
N ALA A 345 -51.51 20.41 11.28
CA ALA A 345 -51.80 18.98 11.22
C ALA A 345 -51.87 18.51 9.77
N ALA A 346 -52.54 19.27 8.90
CA ALA A 346 -52.62 18.92 7.48
C ALA A 346 -51.26 19.05 6.78
N LEU A 347 -50.50 20.12 7.07
CA LEU A 347 -49.18 20.35 6.46
C LEU A 347 -48.15 19.27 6.85
N LYS A 348 -48.30 18.66 8.03
CA LYS A 348 -47.40 17.60 8.50
C LYS A 348 -47.43 16.33 7.64
N GLU A 349 -48.57 16.08 6.99
CA GLU A 349 -48.80 14.90 6.14
C GLU A 349 -48.33 15.11 4.69
N VAL A 350 -47.95 16.34 4.32
CA VAL A 350 -47.45 16.64 2.97
C VAL A 350 -45.99 16.17 2.85
N VAL A 351 -45.78 15.19 1.97
CA VAL A 351 -44.46 14.64 1.63
C VAL A 351 -44.18 14.82 0.14
N ASP A 352 -42.94 15.14 -0.21
CA ASP A 352 -42.52 15.33 -1.61
C ASP A 352 -42.11 13.99 -2.25
N LEU A 353 -41.59 14.03 -3.48
CA LEU A 353 -41.20 12.86 -4.26
C LEU A 353 -40.12 11.99 -3.58
N ASP A 354 -39.27 12.56 -2.74
CA ASP A 354 -38.29 11.79 -1.96
C ASP A 354 -38.93 11.01 -0.79
N GLY A 355 -40.21 11.25 -0.50
CA GLY A 355 -40.95 10.69 0.62
C GLY A 355 -40.70 11.43 1.94
N GLU A 356 -40.13 12.62 1.87
CA GLU A 356 -39.76 13.44 3.03
C GLU A 356 -40.61 14.71 3.13
N ARG A 357 -40.67 15.32 4.33
CA ARG A 357 -41.48 16.51 4.57
C ARG A 357 -40.84 17.75 3.95
N LEU A 358 -41.66 18.77 3.67
CA LEU A 358 -41.20 20.06 3.15
C LEU A 358 -40.49 20.94 4.19
N THR A 359 -40.63 20.62 5.49
CA THR A 359 -39.95 21.33 6.59
C THR A 359 -38.45 21.02 6.61
N PRO A 360 -37.61 21.81 7.29
CA PRO A 360 -36.18 21.53 7.31
C PRO A 360 -35.82 20.26 8.09
N VAL A 361 -34.73 19.59 7.73
CA VAL A 361 -34.21 18.43 8.47
C VAL A 361 -33.66 18.82 9.86
N ASP A 362 -33.83 17.95 10.85
CA ASP A 362 -33.24 18.08 12.19
C ASP A 362 -31.78 17.61 12.15
N THR A 363 -30.89 18.53 11.76
CA THR A 363 -29.45 18.29 11.61
C THR A 363 -28.77 17.81 12.90
N VAL A 364 -29.36 18.05 14.06
CA VAL A 364 -28.82 17.60 15.35
C VAL A 364 -29.13 16.12 15.60
N LYS A 365 -30.36 15.69 15.32
CA LYS A 365 -30.74 14.28 15.46
C LYS A 365 -30.01 13.38 14.48
N ASP A 366 -29.85 13.86 13.24
CA ASP A 366 -29.27 13.07 12.15
C ASP A 366 -27.80 13.42 11.84
N ALA A 367 -27.10 14.09 12.76
CA ALA A 367 -25.69 14.46 12.58
C ALA A 367 -24.82 13.25 12.19
N GLY A 368 -25.08 12.08 12.79
CA GLY A 368 -24.39 10.83 12.46
C GLY A 368 -24.67 10.34 11.04
N LEU A 369 -25.91 10.47 10.56
CA LEU A 369 -26.31 10.08 9.20
C LEU A 369 -25.73 11.05 8.16
N ILE A 370 -25.84 12.36 8.40
CA ILE A 370 -25.25 13.40 7.55
C ILE A 370 -23.74 13.17 7.40
N THR A 371 -23.05 12.85 8.49
CA THR A 371 -21.60 12.56 8.47
C THR A 371 -21.30 11.33 7.62
N ARG A 372 -22.06 10.25 7.73
CA ARG A 372 -21.86 9.02 6.94
C ARG A 372 -22.08 9.27 5.44
N GLU A 373 -23.23 9.82 5.05
CA GLU A 373 -23.53 10.15 3.65
C GLU A 373 -22.53 11.18 3.06
N SER A 374 -21.88 11.98 3.90
CA SER A 374 -20.85 12.94 3.46
C SER A 374 -19.44 12.35 3.34
N THR A 375 -19.13 11.26 4.06
CA THR A 375 -17.78 10.68 4.13
C THR A 375 -17.64 9.37 3.37
N GLU A 376 -18.75 8.66 3.13
CA GLU A 376 -18.75 7.46 2.32
C GLU A 376 -18.42 7.77 0.85
N ASP A 377 -17.86 6.76 0.18
CA ASP A 377 -17.55 6.87 -1.24
C ASP A 377 -18.85 7.14 -2.01
N PRO A 378 -18.95 8.28 -2.73
CA PRO A 378 -20.10 8.60 -3.55
C PRO A 378 -20.50 7.46 -4.49
N ARG A 379 -19.52 6.63 -4.92
CA ARG A 379 -19.76 5.48 -5.80
C ARG A 379 -20.52 4.36 -5.11
N ALA A 380 -20.23 4.12 -3.84
CA ALA A 380 -20.97 3.15 -3.03
C ALA A 380 -22.40 3.65 -2.78
N LEU A 381 -22.54 4.93 -2.44
CA LEU A 381 -23.85 5.57 -2.17
C LEU A 381 -24.75 5.64 -3.40
N ALA A 382 -24.20 5.74 -4.61
CA ALA A 382 -25.00 5.83 -5.83
C ALA A 382 -25.85 4.57 -6.08
N ALA A 383 -25.38 3.40 -5.63
CA ALA A 383 -26.09 2.13 -5.74
C ALA A 383 -27.01 1.83 -4.55
N THR A 384 -26.95 2.61 -3.46
CA THR A 384 -27.77 2.42 -2.27
C THR A 384 -29.03 3.29 -2.30
N ALA A 385 -30.11 2.75 -1.73
CA ALA A 385 -31.33 3.50 -1.52
C ALA A 385 -31.04 4.76 -0.71
N VAL A 386 -31.67 5.88 -1.09
CA VAL A 386 -31.53 7.15 -0.35
C VAL A 386 -32.23 7.00 1.00
N GLU A 387 -31.50 7.24 2.09
CA GLU A 387 -32.07 7.23 3.44
C GLU A 387 -32.96 8.47 3.69
N THR A 388 -33.96 8.31 4.54
CA THR A 388 -34.91 9.35 4.94
C THR A 388 -34.46 10.04 6.22
N PHE A 389 -34.54 11.37 6.28
CA PHE A 389 -34.14 12.14 7.45
C PHE A 389 -35.31 12.44 8.38
N ASN A 390 -35.00 12.79 9.62
CA ASN A 390 -35.95 13.39 10.55
C ASN A 390 -36.10 14.87 10.22
N HIS A 391 -37.33 15.35 10.13
CA HIS A 391 -37.64 16.75 9.88
C HIS A 391 -38.07 17.47 11.16
N LEU A 392 -37.81 18.78 11.20
CA LEU A 392 -38.38 19.66 12.21
C LEU A 392 -39.91 19.61 12.12
N GLU A 393 -40.56 19.59 13.28
CA GLU A 393 -42.01 19.70 13.37
C GLU A 393 -42.48 21.06 12.83
N VAL A 394 -43.69 21.09 12.25
CA VAL A 394 -44.23 22.27 11.56
C VAL A 394 -44.24 23.50 12.48
N ILE A 395 -44.61 23.33 13.75
CA ILE A 395 -44.61 24.38 14.79
C ILE A 395 -43.25 25.08 14.97
N ASN A 396 -42.14 24.42 14.63
CA ASN A 396 -40.79 24.95 14.80
C ASN A 396 -40.27 25.65 13.53
N THR A 397 -41.13 25.98 12.58
CA THR A 397 -40.74 26.50 11.26
C THR A 397 -41.53 27.76 10.90
N LEU A 398 -40.85 28.76 10.33
CA LEU A 398 -41.47 29.94 9.73
C LEU A 398 -41.40 29.87 8.21
N PHE A 399 -42.46 30.30 7.52
CA PHE A 399 -42.51 30.32 6.06
C PHE A 399 -42.45 31.76 5.56
N LEU A 400 -41.46 32.05 4.72
CA LEU A 400 -41.24 33.35 4.12
C LEU A 400 -41.09 33.23 2.58
N PRO A 401 -41.20 34.34 1.83
CA PRO A 401 -40.86 34.35 0.42
C PRO A 401 -39.43 33.85 0.18
N TYR A 402 -39.24 33.04 -0.88
CA TYR A 402 -37.95 32.43 -1.25
C TYR A 402 -36.81 33.44 -1.25
N GLN A 403 -37.00 34.58 -1.93
CA GLN A 403 -35.99 35.63 -2.04
C GLN A 403 -35.57 36.18 -0.67
N ARG A 404 -36.51 36.25 0.29
CA ARG A 404 -36.24 36.75 1.63
C ARG A 404 -35.39 35.79 2.44
N VAL A 405 -35.71 34.49 2.41
CA VAL A 405 -34.88 33.46 3.07
C VAL A 405 -33.49 33.40 2.45
N ARG A 406 -33.38 33.56 1.13
CA ARG A 406 -32.09 33.67 0.43
C ARG A 406 -31.29 34.90 0.87
N ALA A 407 -31.94 36.05 1.06
CA ALA A 407 -31.31 37.26 1.57
C ALA A 407 -30.84 37.12 3.04
N MET A 408 -31.45 36.22 3.80
CA MET A 408 -31.05 35.85 5.18
C MET A 408 -29.98 34.75 5.23
N ASP A 409 -29.20 34.56 4.17
CA ASP A 409 -28.18 33.49 4.05
C ASP A 409 -28.77 32.05 4.07
N GLY A 410 -30.06 31.92 3.77
CA GLY A 410 -30.69 30.62 3.56
C GLY A 410 -30.15 29.95 2.29
N ARG A 411 -29.89 28.64 2.37
CA ARG A 411 -29.32 27.86 1.26
C ARG A 411 -30.40 27.26 0.38
N LEU A 412 -30.18 27.25 -0.94
CA LEU A 412 -30.99 26.47 -1.87
C LEU A 412 -30.91 25.00 -1.43
N ARG A 413 -32.05 24.38 -1.16
CA ARG A 413 -32.09 23.05 -0.55
C ARG A 413 -32.57 21.98 -1.51
N SER A 414 -33.62 22.30 -2.23
CA SER A 414 -34.18 21.46 -3.27
C SER A 414 -34.75 22.31 -4.40
N ILE A 415 -34.91 21.68 -5.56
CA ILE A 415 -35.56 22.26 -6.73
C ILE A 415 -36.60 21.26 -7.20
N ALA A 416 -37.86 21.64 -7.17
CA ALA A 416 -38.93 20.88 -7.80
C ALA A 416 -39.07 21.26 -9.27
N ILE A 417 -39.40 20.28 -10.10
CA ILE A 417 -39.63 20.39 -11.53
C ILE A 417 -41.01 19.79 -11.75
N ALA A 418 -42.02 20.62 -11.95
CA ALA A 418 -43.36 20.15 -12.33
C ALA A 418 -43.46 20.12 -13.85
N ALA A 419 -43.59 18.92 -14.40
CA ALA A 419 -43.74 18.69 -15.83
C ALA A 419 -45.18 18.27 -16.14
N ASP A 420 -45.59 18.41 -17.40
CA ASP A 420 -46.87 17.84 -17.84
C ASP A 420 -46.84 16.32 -17.69
N ALA A 421 -47.92 15.77 -17.10
CA ALA A 421 -48.08 14.34 -16.80
C ALA A 421 -47.87 13.39 -18.00
N ASP A 422 -48.04 13.91 -19.22
CA ASP A 422 -47.98 13.16 -20.48
C ASP A 422 -46.73 13.46 -21.32
N ASP A 423 -45.66 14.06 -20.78
CA ASP A 423 -44.42 14.32 -21.54
C ASP A 423 -43.58 13.03 -21.74
N PRO A 424 -43.64 12.36 -22.91
CA PRO A 424 -42.93 11.09 -23.11
C PRO A 424 -41.41 11.28 -23.17
N GLU A 425 -40.93 12.51 -23.37
CA GLU A 425 -39.51 12.85 -23.48
C GLU A 425 -38.91 13.28 -22.12
N PHE A 426 -39.72 13.42 -21.06
CA PHE A 426 -39.23 13.92 -19.77
C PHE A 426 -38.14 13.02 -19.19
N VAL A 427 -38.36 11.70 -19.19
CA VAL A 427 -37.38 10.71 -18.69
C VAL A 427 -36.09 10.74 -19.50
N GLN A 428 -36.18 10.85 -20.83
CA GLN A 428 -34.99 10.93 -21.69
C GLN A 428 -34.19 12.22 -21.41
N ARG A 429 -34.87 13.33 -21.15
CA ARG A 429 -34.23 14.60 -20.76
C ARG A 429 -33.60 14.52 -19.38
N VAL A 430 -34.26 13.87 -18.42
CA VAL A 430 -33.70 13.53 -17.12
C VAL A 430 -32.40 12.75 -17.29
N GLU A 431 -32.39 11.67 -18.07
CA GLU A 431 -31.19 10.86 -18.27
C GLU A 431 -30.07 11.66 -18.94
N SER A 432 -30.41 12.46 -19.94
CA SER A 432 -29.48 13.38 -20.59
C SER A 432 -28.92 14.42 -19.62
N PHE A 433 -29.75 15.00 -18.75
CA PHE A 433 -29.32 15.93 -17.69
C PHE A 433 -28.43 15.24 -16.67
N MET A 434 -28.85 14.09 -16.17
CA MET A 434 -28.10 13.27 -15.22
C MET A 434 -26.78 12.81 -15.81
N SER A 435 -26.64 12.63 -17.12
CA SER A 435 -25.35 12.31 -17.76
C SER A 435 -24.32 13.44 -17.68
N ARG A 436 -24.75 14.66 -17.32
CA ARG A 436 -23.93 15.88 -17.27
C ARG A 436 -23.72 16.39 -15.85
N VAL A 437 -24.52 15.94 -14.89
CA VAL A 437 -24.49 16.43 -13.50
C VAL A 437 -24.47 15.26 -12.52
N ALA A 438 -23.63 15.35 -11.48
CA ALA A 438 -23.53 14.36 -10.41
C ALA A 438 -24.46 14.75 -9.25
N LEU A 439 -25.78 14.59 -9.44
CA LEU A 439 -26.81 14.87 -8.44
C LEU A 439 -27.71 13.66 -8.22
N THR A 440 -28.60 13.73 -7.24
CA THR A 440 -29.72 12.80 -7.09
C THR A 440 -30.99 13.51 -7.53
N LEU A 441 -31.76 12.85 -8.39
CA LEU A 441 -33.04 13.34 -8.90
C LEU A 441 -34.10 12.28 -8.63
N PHE A 442 -35.18 12.66 -7.96
CA PHE A 442 -36.35 11.82 -7.74
C PHE A 442 -37.37 12.14 -8.83
N VAL A 443 -37.90 11.13 -9.52
CA VAL A 443 -38.80 11.32 -10.66
C VAL A 443 -40.09 10.57 -10.41
N GLY A 444 -41.22 11.27 -10.45
CA GLY A 444 -42.54 10.64 -10.49
C GLY A 444 -42.75 9.93 -11.83
N GLN A 445 -43.14 8.66 -11.80
CA GLN A 445 -43.46 7.86 -12.98
C GLN A 445 -44.73 7.05 -12.71
N GLY A 446 -45.89 7.62 -13.04
CA GLY A 446 -47.19 7.01 -12.71
C GLY A 446 -47.35 6.91 -11.20
N ASP A 447 -47.61 5.70 -10.66
CA ASP A 447 -47.87 5.54 -9.22
C ASP A 447 -46.61 5.39 -8.34
N ARG A 448 -45.40 5.59 -8.90
CA ARG A 448 -44.14 5.36 -8.16
C ARG A 448 -43.12 6.45 -8.41
N VAL A 449 -42.27 6.67 -7.42
CA VAL A 449 -41.08 7.51 -7.57
C VAL A 449 -39.85 6.65 -7.82
N VAL A 450 -39.01 7.09 -8.75
CA VAL A 450 -37.70 6.49 -9.04
C VAL A 450 -36.60 7.51 -8.78
N ALA A 451 -35.65 7.17 -7.91
CA ALA A 451 -34.45 7.96 -7.70
C ALA A 451 -33.41 7.62 -8.77
N TYR A 452 -33.05 8.63 -9.56
CA TYR A 452 -31.95 8.61 -10.52
C TYR A 452 -30.69 9.14 -9.85
N SER A 453 -29.65 8.32 -9.88
CA SER A 453 -28.29 8.74 -9.53
C SER A 453 -27.37 8.33 -10.67
N SER A 454 -26.40 9.19 -11.01
CA SER A 454 -25.38 8.82 -11.98
C SER A 454 -24.00 9.07 -11.40
N ILE A 455 -23.15 8.06 -11.48
CA ILE A 455 -21.79 8.19 -11.03
C ILE A 455 -20.84 7.41 -11.91
N GLY A 456 -19.61 7.91 -12.03
CA GLY A 456 -18.54 7.17 -12.70
C GLY A 456 -18.20 5.95 -11.85
N SER A 457 -18.47 4.75 -12.34
CA SER A 457 -18.02 3.49 -11.76
C SER A 457 -16.73 3.06 -12.45
N THR A 458 -15.86 2.39 -11.70
CA THR A 458 -14.64 1.81 -12.22
C THR A 458 -14.71 0.30 -11.97
N GLU A 459 -15.11 -0.46 -12.99
CA GLU A 459 -15.22 -1.90 -12.88
C GLU A 459 -13.87 -2.57 -13.13
N ILE A 460 -13.42 -3.39 -12.19
CA ILE A 460 -12.29 -4.31 -12.37
C ILE A 460 -12.86 -5.63 -12.85
N SER A 461 -12.74 -5.91 -14.14
CA SER A 461 -13.17 -7.18 -14.72
C SER A 461 -12.06 -8.23 -14.67
N GLY A 462 -12.44 -9.51 -14.72
CA GLY A 462 -11.53 -10.63 -14.97
C GLY A 462 -10.83 -11.25 -13.75
N ALA A 463 -11.00 -10.72 -12.53
CA ALA A 463 -10.31 -11.24 -11.33
C ALA A 463 -10.55 -12.74 -11.08
N GLY A 464 -11.79 -13.23 -11.27
CA GLY A 464 -12.12 -14.65 -11.12
C GLY A 464 -11.43 -15.56 -12.15
N GLN A 465 -11.13 -15.05 -13.36
CA GLN A 465 -10.51 -15.82 -14.44
C GLN A 465 -8.98 -15.98 -14.24
N LEU A 466 -8.39 -15.19 -13.34
CA LEU A 466 -6.94 -15.21 -13.06
C LEU A 466 -6.50 -16.40 -12.21
N LEU A 467 -7.41 -17.01 -11.46
CA LEU A 467 -7.07 -18.05 -10.48
C LEU A 467 -6.38 -19.25 -11.15
N VAL A 468 -6.93 -19.74 -12.27
CA VAL A 468 -6.41 -20.92 -12.97
C VAL A 468 -5.02 -20.65 -13.58
N PRO A 469 -4.79 -19.57 -14.38
CA PRO A 469 -3.46 -19.26 -14.90
C PRO A 469 -2.39 -19.06 -13.81
N ILE A 470 -2.74 -18.40 -12.71
CA ILE A 470 -1.80 -18.18 -11.59
C ILE A 470 -1.39 -19.51 -10.97
N ILE A 471 -2.33 -20.42 -10.70
CA ILE A 471 -2.00 -21.75 -10.15
C ILE A 471 -1.13 -22.54 -11.11
N ILE A 472 -1.46 -22.57 -12.40
CA ILE A 472 -0.68 -23.29 -13.42
C ILE A 472 0.76 -22.77 -13.44
N ALA A 473 0.95 -21.45 -13.48
CA ALA A 473 2.28 -20.88 -13.46
C ALA A 473 3.02 -21.13 -12.14
N ALA A 474 2.32 -21.07 -11.00
CA ALA A 474 2.89 -21.38 -9.70
C ALA A 474 3.47 -22.81 -9.67
N LEU A 475 2.74 -23.79 -10.22
CA LEU A 475 3.18 -25.17 -10.32
C LEU A 475 4.33 -25.35 -11.30
N ILE A 476 4.33 -24.65 -12.44
CA ILE A 476 5.44 -24.70 -13.40
C ILE A 476 6.73 -24.15 -12.78
N VAL A 477 6.66 -23.00 -12.10
CA VAL A 477 7.80 -22.40 -11.41
C VAL A 477 8.31 -23.33 -10.32
N LEU A 478 7.40 -23.88 -9.49
CA LEU A 478 7.75 -24.83 -8.44
C LEU A 478 8.50 -26.03 -9.02
N ASN A 479 7.95 -26.69 -10.05
CA ASN A 479 8.54 -27.86 -10.67
C ASN A 479 9.92 -27.55 -11.29
N THR A 480 10.03 -26.40 -11.96
CA THR A 480 11.30 -25.97 -12.57
C THR A 480 12.37 -25.70 -11.51
N MET A 481 12.02 -24.99 -10.43
CA MET A 481 12.96 -24.67 -9.35
C MET A 481 13.35 -25.93 -8.56
N MET A 482 12.43 -26.87 -8.33
CA MET A 482 12.75 -28.18 -7.74
C MET A 482 13.76 -28.95 -8.60
N GLY A 483 13.53 -29.04 -9.91
CA GLY A 483 14.48 -29.67 -10.84
C GLY A 483 15.84 -28.96 -10.84
N ALA A 484 15.87 -27.64 -10.74
CA ALA A 484 17.11 -26.87 -10.65
C ALA A 484 17.91 -27.16 -9.36
N VAL A 485 17.24 -27.44 -8.24
CA VAL A 485 17.91 -27.83 -6.99
C VAL A 485 18.49 -29.24 -7.10
N TYR A 486 17.70 -30.21 -7.58
CA TYR A 486 18.15 -31.62 -7.66
C TYR A 486 19.36 -31.82 -8.58
N GLU A 487 19.43 -31.09 -9.68
CA GLU A 487 20.57 -31.16 -10.58
C GLU A 487 21.84 -30.51 -10.01
N ARG A 488 21.70 -29.68 -8.98
CA ARG A 488 22.79 -28.93 -8.35
C ARG A 488 23.17 -29.47 -6.99
N VAL A 489 22.71 -30.66 -6.61
CA VAL A 489 23.06 -31.30 -5.32
C VAL A 489 24.58 -31.35 -5.11
N ARG A 490 25.35 -31.71 -6.14
CA ARG A 490 26.82 -31.72 -6.05
C ARG A 490 27.41 -30.32 -5.86
N GLU A 491 26.87 -29.31 -6.53
CA GLU A 491 27.31 -27.90 -6.37
C GLU A 491 26.96 -27.36 -4.98
N ILE A 492 25.78 -27.67 -4.46
CA ILE A 492 25.33 -27.33 -3.10
C ILE A 492 26.27 -27.92 -2.05
N GLY A 493 26.70 -29.17 -2.25
CA GLY A 493 27.72 -29.81 -1.41
C GLY A 493 29.05 -29.06 -1.42
N ILE A 494 29.53 -28.64 -2.60
CA ILE A 494 30.75 -27.82 -2.74
C ILE A 494 30.61 -26.49 -1.99
N TYR A 495 29.49 -25.80 -2.16
CA TYR A 495 29.22 -24.52 -1.47
C TYR A 495 29.18 -24.66 0.05
N SER A 496 28.60 -25.75 0.57
CA SER A 496 28.61 -26.06 2.00
C SER A 496 30.03 -26.29 2.53
N VAL A 497 30.86 -27.05 1.80
CA VAL A 497 32.26 -27.30 2.16
C VAL A 497 33.12 -26.01 2.13
N VAL A 498 32.82 -25.10 1.20
CA VAL A 498 33.48 -23.77 1.11
C VAL A 498 33.00 -22.81 2.22
N GLY A 499 32.01 -23.20 3.02
CA GLY A 499 31.57 -22.49 4.22
C GLY A 499 30.36 -21.58 4.01
N LEU A 500 29.58 -21.75 2.94
CA LEU A 500 28.30 -21.07 2.80
C LEU A 500 27.29 -21.67 3.78
N ALA A 501 26.66 -20.81 4.61
CA ALA A 501 25.59 -21.22 5.50
C ALA A 501 24.38 -21.75 4.70
N PRO A 502 23.61 -22.71 5.24
CA PRO A 502 22.36 -23.19 4.63
C PRO A 502 21.43 -22.06 4.14
N SER A 503 21.28 -20.99 4.92
CA SER A 503 20.47 -19.83 4.56
C SER A 503 21.01 -19.08 3.33
N HIS A 504 22.33 -18.98 3.15
CA HIS A 504 22.94 -18.36 1.98
C HIS A 504 22.73 -19.20 0.72
N ILE A 505 22.69 -20.53 0.85
CA ILE A 505 22.39 -21.44 -0.26
C ILE A 505 20.92 -21.31 -0.67
N GLY A 506 19.98 -21.22 0.28
CA GLY A 506 18.59 -20.90 -0.04
C GLY A 506 18.45 -19.54 -0.73
N LEU A 507 19.20 -18.53 -0.28
CA LEU A 507 19.22 -17.19 -0.87
C LEU A 507 19.72 -17.18 -2.33
N LEU A 508 20.61 -18.10 -2.71
CA LEU A 508 21.07 -18.27 -4.08
C LEU A 508 19.91 -18.60 -5.03
N PHE A 509 19.01 -19.51 -4.64
CA PHE A 509 17.84 -19.87 -5.44
C PHE A 509 16.75 -18.78 -5.43
N LEU A 510 16.60 -18.03 -4.32
CA LEU A 510 15.73 -16.84 -4.27
C LEU A 510 16.25 -15.70 -5.14
N ALA A 511 17.58 -15.55 -5.28
CA ALA A 511 18.16 -14.60 -6.21
C ALA A 511 17.84 -14.99 -7.67
N GLU A 512 17.90 -16.28 -8.00
CA GLU A 512 17.49 -16.77 -9.33
C GLU A 512 16.03 -16.48 -9.64
N SER A 513 15.12 -16.72 -8.68
CA SER A 513 13.71 -16.39 -8.87
C SER A 513 13.43 -14.90 -8.97
N THR A 514 14.22 -14.06 -8.29
CA THR A 514 14.15 -12.59 -8.44
C THR A 514 14.47 -12.16 -9.87
N VAL A 515 15.46 -12.77 -10.51
CA VAL A 515 15.78 -12.53 -11.92
C VAL A 515 14.60 -12.92 -12.80
N PHE A 516 14.04 -14.11 -12.59
CA PHE A 516 12.89 -14.60 -13.36
C PHE A 516 11.64 -13.73 -13.19
N ALA A 517 11.33 -13.33 -11.95
CA ALA A 517 10.21 -12.46 -11.64
C ALA A 517 10.35 -11.08 -12.31
N THR A 518 11.53 -10.48 -12.19
CA THR A 518 11.82 -9.16 -12.79
C THR A 518 11.80 -9.23 -14.32
N PHE A 519 12.36 -10.30 -14.90
CA PHE A 519 12.38 -10.49 -16.35
C PHE A 519 10.99 -10.72 -16.92
N GLY A 520 10.23 -11.65 -16.34
CA GLY A 520 8.85 -11.94 -16.75
C GLY A 520 7.95 -10.72 -16.64
N ALA A 521 8.11 -9.94 -15.56
CA ALA A 521 7.38 -8.70 -15.35
C ALA A 521 7.66 -7.64 -16.44
N VAL A 522 8.93 -7.26 -16.65
CA VAL A 522 9.29 -6.19 -17.60
C VAL A 522 9.02 -6.60 -19.04
N VAL A 523 9.41 -7.82 -19.43
CA VAL A 523 9.23 -8.30 -20.81
C VAL A 523 7.76 -8.61 -21.09
N GLY A 524 7.06 -9.24 -20.15
CA GLY A 524 5.63 -9.54 -20.30
C GLY A 524 4.78 -8.27 -20.39
N TYR A 525 5.14 -7.26 -19.60
CA TYR A 525 4.55 -5.93 -19.71
C TYR A 525 4.79 -5.28 -21.08
N ALA A 526 6.05 -5.23 -21.52
CA ALA A 526 6.42 -4.62 -22.79
C ALA A 526 5.72 -5.32 -23.97
N LEU A 527 5.67 -6.66 -23.98
CA LEU A 527 4.96 -7.43 -24.99
C LEU A 527 3.45 -7.20 -24.95
N GLY A 528 2.85 -7.14 -23.76
CA GLY A 528 1.42 -6.81 -23.61
C GLY A 528 1.07 -5.47 -24.23
N GLN A 529 1.88 -4.46 -23.96
CA GLN A 529 1.68 -3.13 -24.52
C GLN A 529 1.92 -3.07 -26.04
N ILE A 530 2.93 -3.78 -26.56
CA ILE A 530 3.15 -3.87 -28.01
C ILE A 530 1.98 -4.57 -28.69
N ALA A 531 1.50 -5.68 -28.12
CA ALA A 531 0.33 -6.40 -28.62
C ALA A 531 -0.92 -5.51 -28.62
N HIS A 532 -1.12 -4.73 -27.56
CA HIS A 532 -2.21 -3.75 -27.46
C HIS A 532 -2.16 -2.69 -28.56
N LEU A 533 -0.99 -2.09 -28.79
CA LEU A 533 -0.81 -1.10 -29.85
C LEU A 533 -1.07 -1.69 -31.24
N PHE A 534 -0.62 -2.93 -31.47
CA PHE A 534 -0.89 -3.65 -32.71
C PHE A 534 -2.40 -3.90 -32.86
N MET A 535 -3.08 -4.39 -31.82
CA MET A 535 -4.53 -4.63 -31.85
C MET A 535 -5.34 -3.35 -32.10
N LEU A 536 -4.93 -2.22 -31.50
CA LEU A 536 -5.56 -0.90 -31.75
C LEU A 536 -5.36 -0.43 -33.19
N GLN A 537 -4.16 -0.61 -33.76
CA GLN A 537 -3.83 -0.13 -35.11
C GLN A 537 -4.61 -0.88 -36.20
N TYR A 538 -4.90 -2.17 -36.01
CA TYR A 538 -5.60 -3.00 -37.00
C TYR A 538 -7.08 -3.22 -36.68
N GLU A 539 -7.64 -2.50 -35.69
CA GLU A 539 -9.04 -2.62 -35.25
C GLU A 539 -9.51 -4.06 -34.96
N LEU A 540 -8.59 -4.96 -34.58
CA LEU A 540 -8.87 -6.40 -34.41
C LEU A 540 -9.86 -6.70 -33.27
N LEU A 541 -10.12 -5.73 -32.40
CA LEU A 541 -10.95 -5.88 -31.20
C LEU A 541 -11.88 -4.67 -31.03
N ALA A 542 -12.89 -4.56 -31.90
CA ALA A 542 -14.00 -3.63 -31.67
C ALA A 542 -14.68 -3.96 -30.32
N GLY A 543 -14.48 -3.12 -29.30
CA GLY A 543 -15.15 -3.22 -28.00
C GLY A 543 -14.33 -3.75 -26.82
N LEU A 544 -13.08 -4.22 -27.00
CA LEU A 544 -12.20 -4.59 -25.86
C LEU A 544 -11.26 -3.43 -25.52
N THR A 545 -11.50 -2.79 -24.38
CA THR A 545 -10.57 -1.81 -23.80
C THR A 545 -9.55 -2.55 -22.94
N LEU A 546 -8.30 -2.63 -23.38
CA LEU A 546 -7.24 -3.27 -22.59
C LEU A 546 -6.41 -2.19 -21.89
N ASN A 547 -6.59 -2.07 -20.57
CA ASN A 547 -5.90 -1.05 -19.79
C ASN A 547 -4.54 -1.55 -19.29
N TYR A 548 -3.57 -1.64 -20.21
CA TYR A 548 -2.20 -2.06 -19.89
C TYR A 548 -1.34 -0.94 -19.29
N SER A 549 -1.89 0.24 -19.09
CA SER A 549 -1.12 1.43 -18.67
C SER A 549 -1.52 1.94 -17.30
N SER A 550 -2.39 1.22 -16.59
CA SER A 550 -2.96 1.61 -15.30
C SER A 550 -2.24 0.97 -14.11
N LEU A 551 -2.58 1.41 -12.90
CA LEU A 551 -2.17 0.73 -11.67
C LEU A 551 -2.65 -0.73 -11.60
N SER A 552 -3.69 -1.13 -12.34
CA SER A 552 -4.09 -2.55 -12.41
C SER A 552 -3.00 -3.43 -13.04
N ALA A 553 -2.28 -2.92 -14.07
CA ALA A 553 -1.14 -3.63 -14.64
C ALA A 553 0.04 -3.74 -13.64
N VAL A 554 0.20 -2.74 -12.76
CA VAL A 554 1.16 -2.81 -11.64
C VAL A 554 0.75 -3.90 -10.66
N TRP A 555 -0.51 -3.95 -10.26
CA TRP A 555 -1.03 -5.00 -9.38
C TRP A 555 -0.88 -6.40 -9.98
N ALA A 556 -1.23 -6.57 -11.26
CA ALA A 556 -1.00 -7.80 -12.00
C ALA A 556 0.47 -8.23 -11.95
N THR A 557 1.40 -7.30 -12.17
CA THR A 557 2.84 -7.56 -12.07
C THR A 557 3.26 -7.94 -10.65
N VAL A 558 2.75 -7.26 -9.62
CA VAL A 558 3.02 -7.61 -8.21
C VAL A 558 2.52 -9.01 -7.88
N VAL A 559 1.34 -9.38 -8.37
CA VAL A 559 0.78 -10.73 -8.19
C VAL A 559 1.69 -11.77 -8.84
N VAL A 560 2.16 -11.55 -10.07
CA VAL A 560 3.08 -12.47 -10.75
C VAL A 560 4.41 -12.60 -10.00
N ILE A 561 5.00 -11.49 -9.58
CA ILE A 561 6.23 -11.49 -8.77
C ILE A 561 6.00 -12.28 -7.47
N GLY A 562 4.87 -12.04 -6.80
CA GLY A 562 4.46 -12.77 -5.59
C GLY A 562 4.31 -14.27 -5.83
N THR A 563 3.69 -14.68 -6.94
CA THR A 563 3.55 -16.09 -7.33
C THR A 563 4.92 -16.75 -7.50
N VAL A 564 5.86 -16.07 -8.18
CA VAL A 564 7.22 -16.60 -8.37
C VAL A 564 7.94 -16.81 -7.05
N TYR A 565 7.88 -15.82 -6.14
CA TYR A 565 8.49 -15.95 -4.82
C TYR A 565 7.85 -17.07 -4.01
N LEU A 566 6.52 -17.12 -3.95
CA LEU A 566 5.79 -18.13 -3.20
C LEU A 566 6.13 -19.55 -3.67
N SER A 567 6.18 -19.76 -4.99
CA SER A 567 6.58 -21.03 -5.60
C SER A 567 8.05 -21.40 -5.38
N THR A 568 8.92 -20.41 -5.14
CA THR A 568 10.36 -20.65 -4.92
C THR A 568 10.72 -20.88 -3.45
N LEU A 569 9.88 -20.46 -2.50
CA LEU A 569 10.15 -20.63 -1.07
C LEU A 569 10.41 -22.09 -0.68
N TYR A 570 9.63 -23.03 -1.22
CA TYR A 570 9.80 -24.45 -0.93
C TYR A 570 11.12 -25.02 -1.50
N PRO A 571 11.42 -24.88 -2.80
CA PRO A 571 12.72 -25.28 -3.36
C PRO A 571 13.93 -24.65 -2.67
N ALA A 572 13.85 -23.36 -2.30
CA ALA A 572 14.92 -22.66 -1.60
C ALA A 572 15.19 -23.26 -0.21
N ARG A 573 14.13 -23.62 0.54
CA ARG A 573 14.25 -24.35 1.81
C ARG A 573 14.82 -25.75 1.61
N MET A 574 14.39 -26.45 0.57
CA MET A 574 14.94 -27.77 0.23
C MET A 574 16.45 -27.68 -0.02
N ALA A 575 16.90 -26.72 -0.83
CA ALA A 575 18.32 -26.51 -1.12
C ALA A 575 19.14 -26.16 0.14
N ALA A 576 18.59 -25.32 1.02
CA ALA A 576 19.22 -24.99 2.30
C ALA A 576 19.42 -26.24 3.17
N ASN A 577 18.40 -27.10 3.26
CA ASN A 577 18.46 -28.32 4.08
C ASN A 577 19.45 -29.35 3.52
N MET A 578 19.59 -29.45 2.18
CA MET A 578 20.59 -30.31 1.54
C MET A 578 22.04 -29.90 1.82
N ALA A 579 22.27 -28.64 2.21
CA ALA A 579 23.60 -28.13 2.53
C ALA A 579 24.06 -28.46 3.95
N VAL A 580 23.18 -28.92 4.83
CA VAL A 580 23.58 -29.34 6.18
C VAL A 580 24.37 -30.64 6.03
N PRO A 581 25.69 -30.67 6.35
CA PRO A 581 26.43 -31.92 6.36
C PRO A 581 25.70 -32.90 7.26
N ASP A 582 25.52 -34.13 6.78
CA ASP A 582 24.83 -35.20 7.49
C ASP A 582 25.20 -35.19 8.98
N VAL A 583 24.18 -35.03 9.84
CA VAL A 583 24.29 -34.85 11.30
C VAL A 583 24.92 -36.08 11.98
N THR A 584 25.27 -37.11 11.21
CA THR A 584 25.82 -38.42 11.59
C THR A 584 27.30 -38.41 11.99
N ARG A 585 28.00 -37.27 11.95
CA ARG A 585 29.36 -37.13 12.55
C ARG A 585 29.38 -36.21 13.79
N GLN A 586 28.41 -36.36 14.69
CA GLN A 586 28.60 -35.87 16.06
C GLN A 586 29.77 -36.63 16.70
N TRP A 587 30.81 -35.90 17.07
CA TRP A 587 31.96 -36.46 17.78
C TRP A 587 31.47 -36.98 19.14
N GLN A 588 31.55 -38.30 19.36
CA GLN A 588 31.20 -38.95 20.62
C GLN A 588 32.47 -39.14 21.44
N PHE A 589 32.48 -38.59 22.65
CA PHE A 589 33.56 -38.76 23.60
C PHE A 589 33.30 -40.02 24.45
N PRO A 590 34.35 -40.73 24.89
CA PRO A 590 34.17 -41.79 25.88
C PRO A 590 33.58 -41.19 27.17
N PRO A 591 32.83 -41.97 27.97
CA PRO A 591 32.36 -41.51 29.28
C PRO A 591 33.56 -41.22 30.22
N PRO A 592 33.48 -40.20 31.10
CA PRO A 592 34.56 -39.91 32.05
C PRO A 592 34.66 -40.99 33.15
N ALA A 593 35.85 -41.13 33.72
CA ALA A 593 36.12 -42.01 34.85
C ALA A 593 36.03 -41.21 36.15
N GLY A 594 34.82 -41.15 36.74
CA GLY A 594 34.55 -40.33 37.92
C GLY A 594 34.72 -38.84 37.60
N ASP A 595 35.68 -38.21 38.28
CA ASP A 595 35.97 -36.77 38.14
C ASP A 595 37.03 -36.47 37.09
N HIS A 596 37.60 -37.49 36.45
CA HIS A 596 38.63 -37.34 35.43
C HIS A 596 38.10 -37.76 34.05
N TRP A 597 38.28 -36.88 33.07
CA TRP A 597 37.95 -37.14 31.67
C TRP A 597 39.21 -37.06 30.83
N ARG A 598 39.62 -38.20 30.29
CA ARG A 598 40.80 -38.32 29.43
C ARG A 598 40.40 -38.88 28.07
N PHE A 599 40.79 -38.20 27.00
CA PHE A 599 40.58 -38.66 25.63
C PHE A 599 41.54 -37.98 24.65
N ASP A 600 41.79 -38.64 23.53
CA ASP A 600 42.51 -38.03 22.41
C ASP A 600 41.59 -37.03 21.69
N PHE A 601 42.04 -35.78 21.60
CA PHE A 601 41.39 -34.74 20.84
C PHE A 601 41.67 -34.95 19.34
N PRO A 602 40.67 -34.96 18.44
CA PRO A 602 40.78 -35.32 17.02
C PRO A 602 41.35 -34.14 16.23
N PHE A 603 42.56 -33.75 16.61
CA PHE A 603 43.33 -32.70 16.01
C PHE A 603 44.81 -33.09 16.10
N THR A 604 45.44 -33.12 14.95
CA THR A 604 46.87 -33.37 14.81
C THR A 604 47.55 -32.14 14.20
N VAL A 605 48.79 -31.92 14.61
CA VAL A 605 49.58 -30.72 14.27
C VAL A 605 51.00 -31.16 13.99
N GLY A 606 51.66 -30.54 13.01
CA GLY A 606 53.09 -30.77 12.77
C GLY A 606 53.92 -30.16 13.91
N GLY A 607 54.99 -30.82 14.34
CA GLY A 607 55.77 -30.45 15.51
C GLY A 607 56.28 -29.00 15.51
N VAL A 608 56.62 -28.47 14.33
CA VAL A 608 57.07 -27.07 14.17
C VAL A 608 55.98 -26.05 14.51
N GLU A 609 54.69 -26.39 14.29
CA GLU A 609 53.57 -25.47 14.53
C GLU A 609 53.01 -25.54 15.97
N VAL A 610 53.31 -26.60 16.72
CA VAL A 610 52.75 -26.82 18.07
C VAL A 610 52.99 -25.65 19.03
N PRO A 611 54.22 -25.10 19.15
CA PRO A 611 54.48 -24.01 20.09
C PRO A 611 53.67 -22.77 19.73
N SER A 612 53.68 -22.38 18.46
CA SER A 612 52.99 -21.18 17.95
C SER A 612 51.48 -21.30 18.06
N MET A 613 50.93 -22.50 17.83
CA MET A 613 49.52 -22.77 18.07
C MET A 613 49.16 -22.61 19.55
N TYR A 614 49.98 -23.09 20.49
CA TYR A 614 49.72 -22.92 21.91
C TYR A 614 49.91 -21.47 22.40
N VAL A 615 50.81 -20.68 21.82
CA VAL A 615 50.86 -19.23 22.06
C VAL A 615 49.59 -18.54 21.59
N TYR A 616 49.13 -18.87 20.37
CA TYR A 616 47.84 -18.39 19.85
C TYR A 616 46.69 -18.76 20.79
N LEU A 617 46.56 -20.04 21.16
CA LEU A 617 45.49 -20.51 22.02
C LEU A 617 45.56 -19.88 23.42
N LYS A 618 46.76 -19.63 23.96
CA LYS A 618 46.93 -18.89 25.22
C LYS A 618 46.38 -17.47 25.10
N SER A 619 46.71 -16.75 24.02
CA SER A 619 46.18 -15.40 23.78
C SER A 619 44.65 -15.38 23.65
N VAL A 620 44.08 -16.41 23.02
CA VAL A 620 42.63 -16.54 22.84
C VAL A 620 41.95 -16.86 24.17
N PHE A 621 42.43 -17.84 24.92
CA PHE A 621 41.79 -18.27 26.17
C PHE A 621 42.01 -17.29 27.32
N ALA A 622 43.13 -16.56 27.35
CA ALA A 622 43.32 -15.47 28.31
C ALA A 622 42.29 -14.34 28.12
N ALA A 623 41.76 -14.15 26.89
CA ALA A 623 40.69 -13.18 26.63
C ALA A 623 39.32 -13.62 27.20
N TYR A 624 39.16 -14.88 27.61
CA TYR A 624 37.96 -15.39 28.31
C TYR A 624 38.03 -15.18 29.84
N GLY A 625 38.77 -14.16 30.31
CA GLY A 625 38.94 -13.84 31.74
C GLY A 625 37.70 -13.21 32.43
N GLU A 626 37.89 -12.74 33.67
CA GLU A 626 36.86 -12.07 34.48
C GLU A 626 36.31 -10.82 33.75
N GLY A 627 35.00 -10.85 33.43
CA GLY A 627 34.31 -9.80 32.69
C GLY A 627 33.82 -10.21 31.29
N SER A 628 34.21 -11.40 30.80
CA SER A 628 33.70 -11.93 29.53
C SER A 628 32.31 -12.57 29.68
N ILE A 629 31.34 -12.10 28.89
CA ILE A 629 30.04 -12.77 28.73
C ILE A 629 30.23 -13.84 27.65
N GLY A 630 30.58 -15.05 28.06
CA GLY A 630 30.93 -16.14 27.14
C GLY A 630 30.46 -17.52 27.60
N ASP A 631 30.73 -18.53 26.77
CA ASP A 631 30.36 -19.93 27.02
C ASP A 631 31.12 -20.56 28.21
N PHE A 632 32.26 -19.99 28.61
CA PHE A 632 33.04 -20.33 29.79
C PHE A 632 33.96 -19.16 30.17
N ILE A 633 34.47 -19.17 31.41
CA ILE A 633 35.56 -18.28 31.88
C ILE A 633 36.83 -19.13 32.01
N ALA A 634 37.98 -18.60 31.61
CA ALA A 634 39.29 -19.23 31.79
C ALA A 634 40.21 -18.36 32.64
N ARG A 635 40.92 -18.99 33.58
CA ARG A 635 42.00 -18.40 34.38
C ARG A 635 43.24 -19.28 34.34
N ASP A 636 44.35 -18.68 34.75
CA ASP A 636 45.62 -19.37 34.97
C ASP A 636 46.06 -20.17 33.74
N VAL A 637 46.02 -19.52 32.56
CA VAL A 637 46.38 -20.14 31.28
C VAL A 637 47.91 -20.18 31.16
N GLU A 638 48.47 -21.32 31.48
CA GLU A 638 49.90 -21.56 31.55
C GLU A 638 50.36 -22.50 30.43
N LEU A 639 51.60 -22.30 29.98
CA LEU A 639 52.25 -23.17 29.00
C LEU A 639 53.44 -23.84 29.68
N SER A 640 53.62 -25.13 29.41
CA SER A 640 54.77 -25.90 29.87
C SER A 640 55.35 -26.71 28.73
N VAL A 641 56.65 -27.01 28.84
CA VAL A 641 57.37 -27.89 27.92
C VAL A 641 58.14 -28.91 28.75
N THR A 642 58.02 -30.19 28.38
CA THR A 642 58.73 -31.29 29.03
C THR A 642 59.65 -31.94 28.00
N THR A 643 60.95 -31.98 28.30
CA THR A 643 62.02 -32.44 27.40
C THR A 643 62.56 -33.83 27.77
N ASP A 644 61.80 -34.64 28.50
CA ASP A 644 62.22 -35.95 29.01
C ASP A 644 62.23 -37.09 27.96
N GLY A 645 62.14 -36.75 26.67
CA GLY A 645 62.10 -37.71 25.55
C GLY A 645 62.80 -37.20 24.28
N PRO A 646 62.88 -38.02 23.22
CA PRO A 646 63.58 -37.66 21.97
C PRO A 646 62.95 -36.46 21.24
N GLU A 647 61.68 -36.18 21.48
CA GLU A 647 60.99 -34.96 21.02
C GLU A 647 60.32 -34.26 22.21
N PRO A 648 60.36 -32.92 22.28
CA PRO A 648 59.75 -32.18 23.39
C PRO A 648 58.23 -32.32 23.37
N SER A 649 57.61 -32.53 24.53
CA SER A 649 56.15 -32.47 24.67
C SER A 649 55.74 -31.09 25.19
N TYR A 650 54.64 -30.57 24.66
CA TYR A 650 54.11 -29.26 25.04
C TYR A 650 52.78 -29.44 25.74
N ALA A 651 52.50 -28.64 26.76
CA ALA A 651 51.21 -28.66 27.43
C ALA A 651 50.68 -27.26 27.72
N MET A 652 49.37 -27.15 27.70
CA MET A 652 48.63 -25.98 28.16
C MET A 652 47.73 -26.39 29.32
N ALA A 653 47.83 -25.69 30.44
CA ALA A 653 46.95 -25.87 31.59
C ALA A 653 46.10 -24.61 31.78
N MET A 654 44.84 -24.78 32.18
CA MET A 654 43.96 -23.68 32.53
C MET A 654 42.87 -24.15 33.50
N ARG A 655 42.38 -23.24 34.33
CA ARG A 655 41.17 -23.45 35.13
C ARG A 655 39.98 -22.82 34.43
N THR A 656 38.89 -23.56 34.27
CA THR A 656 37.70 -23.08 33.56
C THR A 656 36.43 -23.21 34.39
N TRP A 657 35.53 -22.23 34.26
CA TRP A 657 34.17 -22.24 34.80
C TRP A 657 33.20 -22.28 33.62
N LEU A 658 32.27 -23.23 33.64
CA LEU A 658 31.35 -23.44 32.51
C LEU A 658 30.04 -22.68 32.72
N ALA A 659 29.52 -22.07 31.65
CA ALA A 659 28.19 -21.48 31.67
C ALA A 659 27.11 -22.58 31.56
N PRO A 660 25.95 -22.44 32.21
CA PRO A 660 25.55 -21.28 33.03
C PRO A 660 26.21 -21.32 34.42
N TYR A 661 26.69 -20.15 34.88
CA TYR A 661 27.59 -20.04 36.04
C TYR A 661 26.91 -20.27 37.39
N ASP A 662 25.57 -20.22 37.42
CA ASP A 662 24.72 -20.56 38.56
C ASP A 662 24.88 -22.02 39.01
N LEU A 663 25.24 -22.92 38.10
CA LEU A 663 25.52 -24.33 38.41
C LEU A 663 26.88 -24.53 39.11
N GLY A 664 27.72 -23.49 39.21
CA GLY A 664 28.99 -23.54 39.95
C GLY A 664 29.99 -24.58 39.43
N ILE A 665 29.91 -24.97 38.15
CA ILE A 665 30.75 -26.01 37.56
C ILE A 665 32.12 -25.42 37.23
N SER A 666 33.16 -25.95 37.88
CA SER A 666 34.55 -25.59 37.60
C SER A 666 35.41 -26.84 37.36
N GLN A 667 36.43 -26.69 36.52
CA GLN A 667 37.28 -27.79 36.08
C GLN A 667 38.70 -27.32 35.77
N GLN A 668 39.68 -28.20 36.00
CA GLN A 668 41.05 -28.05 35.52
C GLN A 668 41.16 -28.72 34.15
N VAL A 669 41.67 -28.01 33.15
CA VAL A 669 41.86 -28.52 31.79
C VAL A 669 43.34 -28.51 31.47
N ARG A 670 43.86 -29.67 31.05
CA ARG A 670 45.23 -29.83 30.54
C ARG A 670 45.18 -30.42 29.14
N LEU A 671 45.75 -29.70 28.18
CA LEU A 671 45.90 -30.11 26.79
C LEU A 671 47.36 -30.44 26.54
N GLN A 672 47.68 -31.71 26.32
CA GLN A 672 49.04 -32.17 26.15
C GLN A 672 49.28 -32.61 24.71
N ALA A 673 50.18 -31.91 24.01
CA ALA A 673 50.68 -32.32 22.71
C ALA A 673 51.80 -33.35 22.92
N THR A 674 51.53 -34.60 22.56
CA THR A 674 52.51 -35.70 22.62
C THR A 674 52.90 -36.13 21.20
N PRO A 675 54.19 -36.42 20.96
CA PRO A 675 54.65 -36.89 19.66
C PRO A 675 54.10 -38.29 19.38
N THR A 676 53.63 -38.54 18.17
CA THR A 676 53.11 -39.86 17.77
C THR A 676 54.21 -40.84 17.33
N GLY A 677 55.46 -40.37 17.21
CA GLY A 677 56.61 -41.17 16.77
C GLY A 677 56.75 -41.30 15.24
N GLU A 678 55.74 -40.87 14.49
CA GLU A 678 55.72 -40.91 13.03
C GLU A 678 55.59 -39.49 12.44
N HIS A 679 56.42 -39.18 11.45
CA HIS A 679 56.32 -37.97 10.61
C HIS A 679 56.31 -36.61 11.36
N HIS A 680 56.91 -36.50 12.55
CA HIS A 680 56.90 -35.28 13.39
C HIS A 680 55.49 -34.74 13.64
N ILE A 681 54.50 -35.62 13.78
CA ILE A 681 53.12 -35.26 14.08
C ILE A 681 52.89 -35.38 15.59
N TYR A 682 52.16 -34.41 16.14
CA TYR A 682 51.73 -34.39 17.53
C TYR A 682 50.23 -34.67 17.61
N LYS A 683 49.86 -35.57 18.52
CA LYS A 683 48.47 -35.75 18.96
C LYS A 683 48.20 -34.92 20.19
N ILE A 684 46.98 -34.44 20.35
CA ILE A 684 46.57 -33.64 21.51
C ILE A 684 45.74 -34.53 22.43
N GLU A 685 46.28 -34.85 23.60
CA GLU A 685 45.54 -35.53 24.65
C GLU A 685 44.89 -34.49 25.56
N THR A 686 43.58 -34.61 25.78
CA THR A 686 42.82 -33.71 26.65
C THR A 686 42.53 -34.40 27.97
N HIS A 687 42.89 -33.73 29.06
CA HIS A 687 42.63 -34.14 30.43
C HIS A 687 41.78 -33.07 31.09
N ILE A 688 40.61 -33.44 31.59
CA ILE A 688 39.69 -32.54 32.30
C ILE A 688 39.41 -33.16 33.66
N GLU A 689 39.66 -32.40 34.71
CA GLU A 689 39.38 -32.79 36.08
C GLU A 689 38.31 -31.87 36.66
N ARG A 690 37.20 -32.45 37.14
CA ARG A 690 36.11 -31.70 37.77
C ARG A 690 36.56 -31.24 39.15
N LEU A 691 36.47 -29.93 39.41
CA LEU A 691 36.78 -29.34 40.72
C LEU A 691 35.48 -29.07 41.52
N SER A 692 34.39 -28.70 40.85
CA SER A 692 33.08 -28.43 41.47
C SER A 692 31.91 -28.66 40.51
N GLY A 693 30.68 -28.77 41.04
CA GLY A 693 29.44 -29.00 40.28
C GLY A 693 29.07 -30.48 40.12
N ASP A 694 27.83 -30.84 39.78
CA ASP A 694 27.43 -32.24 39.66
C ASP A 694 27.96 -32.91 38.36
N VAL A 695 28.21 -34.23 38.41
CA VAL A 695 28.82 -34.99 37.30
C VAL A 695 27.96 -34.95 36.02
N ALA A 696 26.63 -35.02 36.14
CA ALA A 696 25.73 -35.08 34.99
C ALA A 696 25.63 -33.73 34.26
N SER A 697 25.61 -32.61 34.99
CA SER A 697 25.65 -31.27 34.42
C SER A 697 27.04 -30.93 33.89
N TRP A 698 28.12 -31.33 34.59
CA TRP A 698 29.50 -31.18 34.11
C TRP A 698 29.72 -31.87 32.76
N GLN A 699 29.24 -33.11 32.61
CA GLN A 699 29.31 -33.84 31.33
C GLN A 699 28.54 -33.12 30.21
N ARG A 700 27.32 -32.64 30.49
CA ARG A 700 26.51 -31.90 29.49
C ARG A 700 27.16 -30.60 29.06
N MET A 701 27.64 -29.79 30.01
CA MET A 701 28.21 -28.47 29.72
C MET A 701 29.54 -28.57 28.99
N ASN A 702 30.32 -29.61 29.26
CA ASN A 702 31.57 -29.86 28.54
C ASN A 702 31.38 -30.07 27.04
N ARG A 703 30.22 -30.56 26.58
CA ARG A 703 29.95 -30.66 25.14
C ARG A 703 30.03 -29.28 24.45
N LYS A 704 29.53 -28.23 25.11
CA LYS A 704 29.59 -26.86 24.60
C LYS A 704 31.03 -26.32 24.64
N PHE A 705 31.72 -26.51 25.76
CA PHE A 705 33.13 -26.15 25.93
C PHE A 705 34.03 -26.78 24.86
N LEU A 706 33.91 -28.09 24.65
CA LEU A 706 34.74 -28.84 23.69
C LEU A 706 34.44 -28.44 22.24
N ASN A 707 33.21 -28.03 21.93
CA ASN A 707 32.89 -27.45 20.63
C ASN A 707 33.59 -26.09 20.42
N VAL A 708 33.66 -25.25 21.44
CA VAL A 708 34.41 -23.99 21.37
C VAL A 708 35.90 -24.28 21.22
N LEU A 709 36.45 -25.19 22.03
CA LEU A 709 37.85 -25.64 21.95
C LEU A 709 38.18 -26.09 20.52
N ARG A 710 37.38 -26.98 19.94
CA ARG A 710 37.53 -27.47 18.56
C ARG A 710 37.49 -26.34 17.53
N LYS A 711 36.56 -25.41 17.67
CA LYS A 711 36.48 -24.25 16.78
C LYS A 711 37.78 -23.44 16.81
N ARG A 712 38.39 -23.24 17.99
CA ARG A 712 39.66 -22.50 18.11
C ARG A 712 40.83 -23.24 17.47
N PHE A 713 40.91 -24.56 17.64
CA PHE A 713 41.89 -25.40 16.94
C PHE A 713 41.71 -25.37 15.42
N LEU A 714 40.47 -25.40 14.91
CA LEU A 714 40.22 -25.31 13.46
C LEU A 714 40.56 -23.93 12.89
N VAL A 715 40.32 -22.85 13.63
CA VAL A 715 40.69 -21.49 13.20
C VAL A 715 42.20 -21.36 13.00
N TRP A 716 43.03 -22.02 13.82
CA TRP A 716 44.49 -22.04 13.62
C TRP A 716 44.86 -22.46 12.17
N ARG A 717 44.20 -23.49 11.64
CA ARG A 717 44.43 -23.99 10.27
C ARG A 717 43.99 -23.02 9.18
N THR A 718 43.12 -22.06 9.47
CA THR A 718 42.65 -21.06 8.50
C THR A 718 43.36 -19.71 8.64
N LEU A 719 44.19 -19.51 9.67
CA LEU A 719 45.00 -18.29 9.81
C LEU A 719 45.99 -18.17 8.65
N ALA A 720 46.11 -16.95 8.13
CA ALA A 720 47.06 -16.62 7.06
C ALA A 720 48.52 -16.83 7.54
N PRO A 721 49.45 -17.22 6.64
CA PRO A 721 50.84 -17.52 7.01
C PRO A 721 51.55 -16.39 7.78
N GLY A 722 51.32 -15.13 7.39
CA GLY A 722 51.92 -13.97 8.07
C GLY A 722 51.46 -13.79 9.53
N ILE A 723 50.23 -14.23 9.87
CA ILE A 723 49.73 -14.19 11.26
C ILE A 723 50.36 -15.31 12.08
N ARG A 724 50.51 -16.51 11.52
CA ARG A 724 51.18 -17.64 12.22
C ARG A 724 52.64 -17.31 12.54
N GLN A 725 53.33 -16.60 11.63
CA GLN A 725 54.69 -16.12 11.87
C GLN A 725 54.77 -15.10 13.03
N GLY A 726 53.74 -14.27 13.22
CA GLY A 726 53.65 -13.38 14.38
C GLY A 726 53.65 -14.14 15.70
N TYR A 727 52.84 -15.19 15.81
CA TYR A 727 52.82 -16.05 17.00
C TYR A 727 54.12 -16.84 17.19
N GLN A 728 54.81 -17.22 16.09
CA GLN A 728 56.12 -17.85 16.15
C GLN A 728 57.17 -16.97 16.84
N ALA A 729 57.15 -15.65 16.60
CA ALA A 729 58.07 -14.71 17.22
C ALA A 729 57.86 -14.56 18.74
N GLU A 730 56.67 -14.90 19.24
CA GLU A 730 56.32 -14.84 20.66
C GLU A 730 56.61 -16.14 21.43
N VAL A 731 56.96 -17.23 20.74
CA VAL A 731 57.18 -18.56 21.33
C VAL A 731 58.28 -18.52 22.39
N GLU A 732 59.44 -17.93 22.09
CA GLU A 732 60.56 -17.89 23.03
C GLU A 732 60.17 -17.17 24.32
N LYS A 733 59.46 -16.05 24.23
CA LYS A 733 58.99 -15.28 25.38
C LYS A 733 57.91 -16.01 26.18
N ALA A 734 57.01 -16.72 25.50
CA ALA A 734 55.89 -17.42 26.13
C ALA A 734 56.32 -18.68 26.90
N PHE A 735 57.40 -19.34 26.48
CA PHE A 735 57.95 -20.54 27.13
C PHE A 735 59.18 -20.27 28.01
N ALA A 736 59.80 -19.08 27.95
CA ALA A 736 60.96 -18.70 28.79
C ALA A 736 60.70 -18.74 30.31
N GLY A 737 59.44 -18.65 30.75
CA GLY A 737 59.05 -18.75 32.16
C GLY A 737 58.72 -20.17 32.66
N ALA A 738 58.76 -21.19 31.78
CA ALA A 738 58.28 -22.55 32.07
C ALA A 738 59.40 -23.52 32.49
N GLY A 739 60.59 -23.02 32.83
CA GLY A 739 61.74 -23.82 33.21
C GLY A 739 61.56 -24.51 34.58
N GLN A 740 61.57 -25.85 34.55
CA GLN A 740 61.62 -26.79 35.68
C GLN A 740 60.39 -26.84 36.62
N GLN A 741 59.48 -27.76 36.31
CA GLN A 741 58.82 -28.57 37.35
C GLN A 741 59.11 -30.04 37.04
N VAL A 742 60.01 -30.63 37.83
CA VAL A 742 60.23 -32.08 37.91
C VAL A 742 59.30 -32.60 39.00
N VAL A 743 58.41 -33.53 38.59
CA VAL A 743 57.50 -34.40 39.37
C VAL A 743 56.68 -33.74 40.47
#